data_AF-R7EVT5-F1
#
_entry.id   AF-R7EVT5-F1
#
_cell.length_a   1.000
_cell.length_b   1.000
_cell.length_c   1.000
_cell.angle_alpha   90.00
_cell.angle_beta   90.00
_cell.angle_gamma   90.00
#
_symmetry.space_group_name_H-M   'P 1'
#
loop_
_entity.id
_entity.type
_entity.pdbx_description
1 polymer ?
#
loop_
_entity_poly.entity_id
_entity_poly.type
_entity_poly.pdbx_seq_one_letter_code
_entity_poly.pdbx_strand_id
1 'polypeptide(L)'
;MENDKIIRMITEKCDVYYDDALLSKEKILEKYLLFFAKQINSEERTVSFAFHTGSLCFDAASVVAVVIGCLAYGFSSNDEILAELEPGKLVLFRKERYRWMGTERKKQSADMPEMKYAVLMQDAKGKNGPSTAWIPYEANKHLIKPYNGNSSITDGRGLRKDNTNRNDFIADMLDIPLVDVPTILDVSVVIVADKTEFIELCKHIKIRYGDGKFVGITDIVPVSYFTNSGESMQIGKNQSKAEPVIKVASTISTARELVLDRTGNKVIGILIMGIPTSEYQSTELSDILRRKSLKFAYVTSSFSDVSCESVINQYEDAKLFACTKELLSSSTHEIQSYNRLTAELNRQINNIISRELHSVEVEGLCGWDAYRNLKENLFAIKQCGWSNEDKDSFVLSAMALINLFSIAFFDIKTMERAICNGELNATVVSPKARITELQEIVDRNVSMKDQAQMIVAELTDWYLAIYEKSPKAEALANLLKDTGGKKAALVVPKAYYTELFKKWRLRYEVSTDVDCITANRFDRKNNYDIIISVGDITGKRFDAIQCVAATDIWLLLYDFEQKTFAFRKRKSENSERKLNARIKGLSVNEFTGNAESNDSNISEQTVREFSDLDAYVESAGSFDVRKFVGAGNGTCDGNFMSEVNYVGTFTDGERILFSKYYSAVIFDPDSEEVSEKSPDKLLPGDVLVFTKNDDYTKNIVDRIFDQLTESRKLDPDVQEAAVKAFYWKEILREYKEKNELTYTALANQLKKLGSRLQTITVRQWLADESHIVGPRDAKTIEQIAKLTQDPYLLADPEGHFEACRTIRYYRRKILALIAQAINDKLSNKEPAPGSAFEVVYENVDRLSETLELDNISRLDETVSINNNMVNRPITDSEVFM
;
A
#
# COMPACT_ATOMS: atom_id res chain seq x y z
N MET A 1 -39.34 7.62 -14.61
CA MET A 1 -39.55 7.52 -13.15
C MET A 1 -38.78 6.36 -12.52
N GLU A 2 -38.49 5.26 -13.22
CA GLU A 2 -37.60 4.18 -12.70
C GLU A 2 -36.12 4.60 -12.58
N ASN A 3 -35.64 5.49 -13.46
CA ASN A 3 -34.24 5.96 -13.49
C ASN A 3 -33.79 6.86 -12.33
N ASP A 4 -34.53 7.02 -11.22
CA ASP A 4 -34.04 7.78 -10.04
C ASP A 4 -34.03 6.93 -8.75
N LYS A 5 -34.34 5.63 -8.84
CA LYS A 5 -34.50 4.77 -7.66
C LYS A 5 -33.20 4.68 -6.83
N ILE A 6 -32.06 4.48 -7.49
CA ILE A 6 -30.73 4.41 -6.85
C ILE A 6 -30.40 5.72 -6.14
N ILE A 7 -30.66 6.84 -6.82
CA ILE A 7 -30.37 8.17 -6.29
C ILE A 7 -31.15 8.37 -4.99
N ARG A 8 -32.47 8.15 -5.00
CA ARG A 8 -33.31 8.28 -3.81
C ARG A 8 -32.89 7.34 -2.67
N MET A 9 -32.54 6.09 -2.98
CA MET A 9 -32.06 5.14 -1.98
C MET A 9 -30.79 5.64 -1.26
N ILE A 10 -29.85 6.20 -2.01
CA ILE A 10 -28.57 6.68 -1.48
C ILE A 10 -28.71 8.03 -0.78
N THR A 11 -29.51 8.96 -1.32
CA THR A 11 -29.54 10.35 -0.85
C THR A 11 -30.69 10.67 0.12
N GLU A 12 -31.80 9.94 0.10
CA GLU A 12 -33.01 10.28 0.86
C GLU A 12 -33.36 9.24 1.93
N LYS A 13 -33.20 7.95 1.65
CA LYS A 13 -33.68 6.87 2.54
C LYS A 13 -32.66 6.41 3.60
N CYS A 14 -31.39 6.79 3.45
CA CYS A 14 -30.31 6.30 4.30
C CYS A 14 -29.59 7.44 5.01
N ASP A 15 -29.28 7.22 6.28
CA ASP A 15 -28.25 7.97 6.98
C ASP A 15 -27.03 7.07 7.24
N VAL A 16 -25.85 7.54 6.84
CA VAL A 16 -24.57 6.84 7.02
C VAL A 16 -23.98 7.20 8.37
N TYR A 17 -23.71 6.18 9.17
CA TYR A 17 -23.03 6.28 10.45
C TYR A 17 -21.70 5.54 10.42
N TYR A 18 -20.73 6.09 11.15
CA TYR A 18 -19.54 5.37 11.58
C TYR A 18 -19.61 5.23 13.10
N ASP A 19 -19.76 4.00 13.59
CA ASP A 19 -20.21 3.69 14.95
C ASP A 19 -21.53 4.39 15.29
N ASP A 20 -21.45 5.45 16.08
CA ASP A 20 -22.58 6.26 16.52
C ASP A 20 -22.51 7.70 15.96
N ALA A 21 -21.49 7.99 15.15
CA ALA A 21 -21.30 9.28 14.50
C ALA A 21 -22.05 9.35 13.16
N LEU A 22 -23.04 10.25 13.06
CA LEU A 22 -23.76 10.53 11.81
C LEU A 22 -22.88 11.35 10.86
N LEU A 23 -22.71 10.84 9.63
CA LEU A 23 -21.84 11.43 8.60
C LEU A 23 -22.63 12.06 7.45
N SER A 24 -23.60 11.34 6.89
CA SER A 24 -24.23 11.69 5.59
C SER A 24 -24.97 13.02 5.52
N LYS A 25 -25.24 13.69 6.65
CA LYS A 25 -25.92 15.01 6.68
C LYS A 25 -24.99 16.18 6.36
N GLU A 26 -23.69 15.96 6.27
CA GLU A 26 -22.77 17.02 5.83
C GLU A 26 -22.97 17.30 4.34
N LYS A 27 -23.21 18.57 3.98
CA LYS A 27 -23.60 18.98 2.61
C LYS A 27 -22.61 18.56 1.53
N ILE A 28 -21.32 18.51 1.84
CA ILE A 28 -20.31 18.04 0.89
C ILE A 28 -20.44 16.53 0.62
N LEU A 29 -20.83 15.74 1.63
CA LEU A 29 -21.08 14.31 1.49
C LEU A 29 -22.40 14.06 0.75
N GLU A 30 -23.42 14.90 0.94
CA GLU A 30 -24.65 14.84 0.13
C GLU A 30 -24.34 15.10 -1.36
N LYS A 31 -23.56 16.14 -1.67
CA LYS A 31 -23.09 16.42 -3.04
C LYS A 31 -22.27 15.26 -3.61
N TYR A 32 -21.39 14.67 -2.80
CA TYR A 32 -20.57 13.53 -3.19
C TYR A 32 -21.40 12.28 -3.48
N LEU A 33 -22.30 11.90 -2.57
CA LEU A 33 -23.19 10.75 -2.71
C LEU A 33 -24.13 10.92 -3.91
N LEU A 34 -24.62 12.13 -4.16
CA LEU A 34 -25.41 12.44 -5.36
C LEU A 34 -24.57 12.27 -6.64
N PHE A 35 -23.33 12.74 -6.65
CA PHE A 35 -22.42 12.52 -7.78
C PHE A 35 -22.18 11.02 -8.00
N PHE A 36 -21.86 10.27 -6.94
CA PHE A 36 -21.63 8.82 -6.99
C PHE A 36 -22.86 8.07 -7.52
N ALA A 37 -24.04 8.36 -6.96
CA ALA A 37 -25.29 7.72 -7.34
C ALA A 37 -25.60 7.91 -8.82
N LYS A 38 -25.34 9.09 -9.39
CA LYS A 38 -25.48 9.35 -10.84
C LYS A 38 -24.57 8.46 -11.70
N GLN A 39 -23.38 8.09 -11.23
CA GLN A 39 -22.46 7.23 -11.99
C GLN A 39 -22.91 5.77 -11.97
N ILE A 40 -23.41 5.31 -10.82
CA ILE A 40 -23.97 3.97 -10.67
C ILE A 40 -25.30 3.86 -11.45
N ASN A 41 -26.09 4.91 -11.53
CA ASN A 41 -27.43 4.87 -12.13
C ASN A 41 -27.47 5.15 -13.65
N SER A 42 -26.30 5.35 -14.28
CA SER A 42 -26.21 5.59 -15.72
C SER A 42 -26.56 4.34 -16.55
N GLU A 43 -27.31 4.53 -17.64
CA GLU A 43 -27.59 3.47 -18.62
C GLU A 43 -26.31 3.08 -19.40
N GLU A 44 -25.47 4.07 -19.67
CA GLU A 44 -24.15 3.91 -20.27
C GLU A 44 -23.09 3.60 -19.22
N ARG A 45 -22.02 2.95 -19.65
CA ARG A 45 -20.86 2.68 -18.81
C ARG A 45 -20.21 3.98 -18.35
N THR A 46 -19.92 4.10 -17.06
CA THR A 46 -19.23 5.27 -16.49
C THR A 46 -17.82 4.93 -16.01
N VAL A 47 -16.90 5.87 -16.22
CA VAL A 47 -15.60 5.93 -15.53
C VAL A 47 -15.58 7.24 -14.77
N SER A 48 -15.23 7.20 -13.49
CA SER A 48 -15.31 8.38 -12.64
C SER A 48 -14.12 8.49 -11.70
N PHE A 49 -13.67 9.71 -11.49
CA PHE A 49 -12.63 10.04 -10.51
C PHE A 49 -13.19 11.04 -9.51
N ALA A 50 -12.95 10.76 -8.22
CA ALA A 50 -13.30 11.63 -7.12
C ALA A 50 -12.06 11.97 -6.29
N PHE A 51 -11.72 13.25 -6.22
CA PHE A 51 -10.63 13.77 -5.42
C PHE A 51 -11.20 14.44 -4.16
N HIS A 52 -11.21 13.72 -3.04
CA HIS A 52 -11.78 14.20 -1.78
C HIS A 52 -10.73 14.80 -0.85
N THR A 53 -11.12 15.22 0.35
CA THR A 53 -10.23 15.90 1.31
C THR A 53 -9.24 14.96 2.02
N GLY A 54 -9.29 13.64 1.76
CA GLY A 54 -8.63 12.62 2.58
C GLY A 54 -9.42 12.20 3.83
N SER A 55 -10.66 12.69 4.02
CA SER A 55 -11.51 12.26 5.14
C SER A 55 -12.06 10.84 4.95
N LEU A 56 -11.98 10.05 6.03
CA LEU A 56 -12.66 8.74 6.18
C LEU A 56 -14.16 8.80 5.87
N CYS A 57 -14.79 9.98 6.01
CA CYS A 57 -16.21 10.14 5.73
C CYS A 57 -16.56 9.85 4.25
N PHE A 58 -15.66 10.17 3.31
CA PHE A 58 -15.85 9.86 1.89
C PHE A 58 -15.69 8.37 1.61
N ASP A 59 -14.75 7.71 2.29
CA ASP A 59 -14.54 6.26 2.19
C ASP A 59 -15.77 5.49 2.69
N ALA A 60 -16.30 5.88 3.84
CA ALA A 60 -17.53 5.30 4.39
C ALA A 60 -18.73 5.51 3.47
N ALA A 61 -18.88 6.73 2.93
CA ALA A 61 -19.92 7.06 1.96
C ALA A 61 -19.81 6.23 0.68
N SER A 62 -18.59 6.03 0.16
CA SER A 62 -18.31 5.22 -1.04
C SER A 62 -18.74 3.77 -0.88
N VAL A 63 -18.37 3.14 0.23
CA VAL A 63 -18.70 1.74 0.51
C VAL A 63 -20.21 1.57 0.62
N VAL A 64 -20.91 2.49 1.32
CA VAL A 64 -22.37 2.47 1.40
C VAL A 64 -23.02 2.64 0.03
N ALA A 65 -22.55 3.60 -0.77
CA ALA A 65 -23.07 3.82 -2.13
C ALA A 65 -22.93 2.59 -3.02
N VAL A 66 -21.80 1.88 -2.94
CA VAL A 66 -21.59 0.62 -3.66
C VAL A 66 -22.55 -0.48 -3.20
N VAL A 67 -22.70 -0.67 -1.88
CA VAL A 67 -23.59 -1.71 -1.33
C VAL A 67 -25.05 -1.45 -1.72
N ILE A 68 -25.51 -0.20 -1.64
CA ILE A 68 -26.85 0.18 -2.09
C ILE A 68 -26.96 0.03 -3.61
N GLY A 69 -25.92 0.38 -4.37
CA GLY A 69 -25.87 0.18 -5.82
C GLY A 69 -26.06 -1.29 -6.22
N CYS A 70 -25.43 -2.24 -5.50
CA CYS A 70 -25.64 -3.67 -5.72
C CYS A 70 -27.11 -4.09 -5.54
N LEU A 71 -27.86 -3.44 -4.66
CA LEU A 71 -29.29 -3.70 -4.48
C LEU A 71 -30.15 -3.14 -5.62
N ALA A 72 -29.63 -2.32 -6.52
CA ALA A 72 -30.42 -1.84 -7.65
C ALA A 72 -30.13 -2.58 -8.95
N TYR A 73 -28.96 -3.23 -9.03
CA TYR A 73 -28.54 -3.96 -10.20
C TYR A 73 -29.00 -5.42 -10.17
N GLY A 74 -30.23 -5.66 -10.61
CA GLY A 74 -30.73 -7.00 -10.94
C GLY A 74 -30.94 -7.91 -9.72
N PHE A 75 -32.13 -8.49 -9.63
CA PHE A 75 -32.39 -9.57 -8.70
C PHE A 75 -32.96 -10.73 -9.48
N SER A 76 -32.28 -11.88 -9.42
CA SER A 76 -32.98 -13.14 -9.63
C SER A 76 -34.10 -13.26 -8.58
N SER A 77 -35.32 -13.51 -9.04
CA SER A 77 -36.45 -13.77 -8.15
C SER A 77 -36.20 -15.01 -7.30
N ASN A 78 -36.88 -15.12 -6.15
CA ASN A 78 -36.80 -16.36 -5.35
C ASN A 78 -37.26 -17.59 -6.16
N ASP A 79 -38.11 -17.41 -7.17
CA ASP A 79 -38.51 -18.48 -8.08
C ASP A 79 -37.37 -18.93 -8.99
N GLU A 80 -36.62 -17.99 -9.58
CA GLU A 80 -35.45 -18.27 -10.42
C GLU A 80 -34.32 -18.93 -9.60
N ILE A 81 -34.01 -18.37 -8.42
CA ILE A 81 -32.99 -18.93 -7.51
C ILE A 81 -33.30 -20.39 -7.15
N LEU A 82 -34.57 -20.69 -6.84
CA LEU A 82 -34.97 -22.06 -6.47
C LEU A 82 -35.11 -22.99 -7.68
N ALA A 83 -35.36 -22.47 -8.88
CA ALA A 83 -35.42 -23.25 -10.11
C ALA A 83 -34.05 -23.79 -10.54
N GLU A 84 -32.97 -23.08 -10.19
CA GLU A 84 -31.59 -23.51 -10.47
C GLU A 84 -31.08 -24.61 -9.51
N LEU A 85 -31.82 -24.91 -8.43
CA LEU A 85 -31.41 -25.91 -7.45
C LEU A 85 -31.67 -27.35 -7.91
N GLU A 86 -30.60 -28.13 -8.03
CA GLU A 86 -30.67 -29.57 -8.25
C GLU A 86 -31.22 -30.31 -7.01
N PRO A 87 -32.07 -31.35 -7.18
CA PRO A 87 -32.47 -32.22 -6.09
C PRO A 87 -31.27 -32.83 -5.34
N GLY A 88 -31.34 -32.85 -4.02
CA GLY A 88 -30.29 -33.32 -3.11
C GLY A 88 -29.34 -32.24 -2.60
N LYS A 89 -29.30 -31.05 -3.23
CA LYS A 89 -28.51 -29.90 -2.76
C LYS A 89 -29.01 -29.43 -1.40
N LEU A 90 -28.09 -28.91 -0.58
CA LEU A 90 -28.44 -28.39 0.74
C LEU A 90 -28.99 -26.98 0.65
N VAL A 91 -30.03 -26.72 1.43
CA VAL A 91 -30.66 -25.42 1.61
C VAL A 91 -30.81 -25.14 3.10
N LEU A 92 -30.83 -23.85 3.45
CA LEU A 92 -31.22 -23.36 4.77
C LEU A 92 -32.70 -23.02 4.76
N PHE A 93 -33.43 -23.55 5.72
CA PHE A 93 -34.81 -23.17 6.02
C PHE A 93 -34.98 -23.06 7.53
N ARG A 94 -35.53 -21.94 8.02
CA ARG A 94 -35.77 -21.69 9.46
C ARG A 94 -34.59 -22.09 10.39
N LYS A 95 -33.36 -21.76 9.98
CA LYS A 95 -32.11 -21.96 10.75
C LYS A 95 -31.63 -23.41 10.86
N GLU A 96 -32.13 -24.32 10.03
CA GLU A 96 -31.57 -25.67 9.87
C GLU A 96 -31.25 -25.96 8.40
N ARG A 97 -30.34 -26.92 8.17
CA ARG A 97 -30.03 -27.45 6.84
C ARG A 97 -31.03 -28.55 6.46
N TYR A 98 -31.45 -28.52 5.20
CA TYR A 98 -32.32 -29.53 4.57
C TYR A 98 -31.78 -29.88 3.18
N ARG A 99 -32.12 -31.06 2.67
CA ARG A 99 -31.95 -31.39 1.25
C ARG A 99 -33.17 -30.90 0.48
N TRP A 100 -32.93 -30.14 -0.57
CA TRP A 100 -33.94 -29.72 -1.53
C TRP A 100 -34.36 -30.91 -2.38
N MET A 101 -35.66 -31.21 -2.46
CA MET A 101 -36.18 -32.32 -3.27
C MET A 101 -37.04 -31.85 -4.46
N GLY A 102 -37.09 -30.53 -4.70
CA GLY A 102 -37.92 -29.92 -5.75
C GLY A 102 -39.27 -29.43 -5.24
N THR A 103 -40.16 -29.14 -6.19
CA THR A 103 -41.52 -28.68 -5.91
C THR A 103 -42.56 -29.65 -6.44
N GLU A 104 -43.60 -29.90 -5.67
CA GLU A 104 -44.69 -30.80 -6.02
C GLU A 104 -46.05 -30.12 -5.84
N ARG A 105 -47.04 -30.57 -6.61
CA ARG A 105 -48.43 -30.10 -6.49
C ARG A 105 -49.26 -31.17 -5.79
N LYS A 106 -50.00 -30.78 -4.75
CA LYS A 106 -50.82 -31.70 -3.96
C LYS A 106 -52.10 -31.03 -3.47
N LYS A 107 -53.18 -31.80 -3.39
CA LYS A 107 -54.44 -31.41 -2.73
C LYS A 107 -54.37 -31.76 -1.25
N GLN A 108 -54.69 -30.80 -0.38
CA GLN A 108 -54.76 -31.01 1.07
C GLN A 108 -55.99 -31.84 1.49
N SER A 109 -57.09 -31.71 0.75
CA SER A 109 -58.32 -32.50 0.86
C SER A 109 -59.03 -32.55 -0.49
N ALA A 110 -60.05 -33.41 -0.65
CA ALA A 110 -60.79 -33.57 -1.90
C ALA A 110 -61.44 -32.26 -2.40
N ASP A 111 -61.79 -31.35 -1.47
CA ASP A 111 -62.54 -30.11 -1.73
C ASP A 111 -61.66 -28.86 -1.87
N MET A 112 -60.33 -29.00 -1.74
CA MET A 112 -59.38 -27.89 -1.79
C MET A 112 -58.63 -27.83 -3.12
N PRO A 113 -58.27 -26.62 -3.60
CA PRO A 113 -57.46 -26.46 -4.80
C PRO A 113 -56.08 -27.08 -4.60
N GLU A 114 -55.51 -27.53 -5.70
CA GLU A 114 -54.16 -28.08 -5.71
C GLU A 114 -53.14 -26.96 -5.47
N MET A 115 -52.31 -27.11 -4.44
CA MET A 115 -51.30 -26.11 -4.07
C MET A 115 -49.89 -26.63 -4.37
N LYS A 116 -48.98 -25.71 -4.69
CA LYS A 116 -47.55 -26.00 -4.89
C LYS A 116 -46.84 -26.02 -3.54
N TYR A 117 -46.07 -27.07 -3.28
CA TYR A 117 -45.26 -27.26 -2.08
C TYR A 117 -43.78 -27.37 -2.45
N ALA A 118 -42.91 -26.82 -1.61
CA ALA A 118 -41.49 -27.17 -1.61
C ALA A 118 -41.28 -28.41 -0.71
N VAL A 119 -40.51 -29.37 -1.21
CA VAL A 119 -40.23 -30.63 -0.51
C VAL A 119 -38.81 -30.57 0.06
N LEU A 120 -38.71 -30.63 1.40
CA LEU A 120 -37.45 -30.55 2.14
C LEU A 120 -37.23 -31.82 2.95
N MET A 121 -36.04 -32.42 2.84
CA MET A 121 -35.70 -33.65 3.57
C MET A 121 -34.61 -33.42 4.61
N GLN A 122 -34.76 -34.02 5.79
CA GLN A 122 -33.68 -34.17 6.78
C GLN A 122 -33.29 -35.64 6.92
N ASP A 123 -32.01 -35.86 7.14
CA ASP A 123 -31.41 -37.14 7.47
C ASP A 123 -31.92 -37.62 8.84
N ALA A 124 -31.79 -38.93 9.09
CA ALA A 124 -32.23 -39.56 10.33
C ALA A 124 -31.56 -38.94 11.56
N LYS A 125 -32.35 -38.60 12.59
CA LYS A 125 -31.87 -38.11 13.89
C LYS A 125 -32.07 -39.21 14.94
N GLY A 126 -31.00 -39.94 15.29
CA GLY A 126 -31.05 -40.99 16.31
C GLY A 126 -31.88 -42.21 15.86
N LYS A 127 -32.89 -42.61 16.65
CA LYS A 127 -33.79 -43.74 16.33
C LYS A 127 -34.91 -43.36 15.33
N ASN A 128 -35.03 -42.09 14.96
CA ASN A 128 -36.04 -41.63 14.02
C ASN A 128 -35.49 -41.69 12.59
N GLY A 129 -36.29 -42.22 11.66
CA GLY A 129 -35.95 -42.24 10.23
C GLY A 129 -35.84 -40.84 9.60
N PRO A 130 -35.44 -40.75 8.32
CA PRO A 130 -35.42 -39.48 7.59
C PRO A 130 -36.80 -38.83 7.59
N SER A 131 -36.85 -37.51 7.73
CA SER A 131 -38.10 -36.75 7.77
C SER A 131 -38.24 -35.89 6.52
N THR A 132 -39.46 -35.84 5.98
CA THR A 132 -39.78 -35.01 4.80
C THR A 132 -40.84 -33.98 5.19
N ALA A 133 -40.53 -32.70 4.96
CA ALA A 133 -41.42 -31.58 5.19
C ALA A 133 -41.97 -31.05 3.86
N TRP A 134 -43.29 -30.83 3.83
CA TRP A 134 -44.03 -30.26 2.70
C TRP A 134 -44.47 -28.86 3.08
N ILE A 135 -43.79 -27.85 2.56
CA ILE A 135 -44.04 -26.45 2.94
C ILE A 135 -44.75 -25.71 1.78
N PRO A 136 -45.85 -24.96 2.04
CA PRO A 136 -46.53 -24.20 1.00
C PRO A 136 -45.55 -23.24 0.31
N TYR A 137 -45.41 -23.37 -1.02
CA TYR A 137 -44.32 -22.77 -1.77
C TYR A 137 -44.37 -21.24 -1.75
N GLU A 138 -45.49 -20.63 -2.17
CA GLU A 138 -45.63 -19.16 -2.24
C GLU A 138 -45.42 -18.48 -0.89
N ALA A 139 -45.91 -19.10 0.20
CA ALA A 139 -45.78 -18.54 1.55
C ALA A 139 -44.37 -18.68 2.14
N ASN A 140 -43.48 -19.52 1.56
CA ASN A 140 -42.20 -19.86 2.18
C ASN A 140 -40.98 -19.72 1.26
N LYS A 141 -41.14 -19.47 -0.06
CA LYS A 141 -40.00 -19.44 -1.01
C LYS A 141 -38.88 -18.48 -0.60
N HIS A 142 -39.21 -17.32 -0.04
CA HIS A 142 -38.26 -16.32 0.48
C HIS A 142 -37.51 -16.73 1.77
N LEU A 143 -37.89 -17.84 2.40
CA LEU A 143 -37.24 -18.38 3.60
C LEU A 143 -36.25 -19.51 3.27
N ILE A 144 -36.24 -20.00 2.03
CA ILE A 144 -35.39 -21.09 1.57
C ILE A 144 -34.15 -20.48 0.90
N LYS A 145 -32.96 -20.74 1.44
CA LYS A 145 -31.70 -20.19 0.90
C LYS A 145 -30.77 -21.32 0.45
N PRO A 146 -30.10 -21.24 -0.70
CA PRO A 146 -29.03 -22.17 -1.04
C PRO A 146 -27.95 -22.22 0.05
N TYR A 147 -27.41 -23.42 0.33
CA TYR A 147 -26.27 -23.61 1.24
C TYR A 147 -25.06 -24.14 0.48
N ASN A 148 -24.01 -23.31 0.41
CA ASN A 148 -22.78 -23.59 -0.34
C ASN A 148 -21.60 -23.97 0.58
N GLY A 149 -21.88 -24.38 1.82
CA GLY A 149 -20.85 -24.78 2.78
C GLY A 149 -20.51 -26.28 2.70
N ASN A 150 -19.39 -26.67 3.32
CA ASN A 150 -18.87 -28.04 3.27
C ASN A 150 -19.60 -29.04 4.19
N SER A 151 -20.62 -28.61 4.94
CA SER A 151 -21.37 -29.50 5.84
C SER A 151 -22.26 -30.42 5.02
N SER A 152 -22.17 -31.72 5.22
CA SER A 152 -23.04 -32.73 4.60
C SER A 152 -24.27 -33.09 5.43
N ILE A 153 -24.31 -32.63 6.70
CA ILE A 153 -25.33 -32.97 7.70
C ILE A 153 -26.52 -31.99 7.63
N THR A 154 -27.74 -32.54 7.70
CA THR A 154 -29.01 -31.80 7.73
C THR A 154 -29.49 -31.50 9.16
N ASP A 155 -28.87 -30.51 9.79
CA ASP A 155 -29.31 -29.97 11.07
C ASP A 155 -28.87 -28.51 11.27
N GLY A 156 -29.14 -27.97 12.46
CA GLY A 156 -28.73 -26.63 12.88
C GLY A 156 -27.32 -26.51 13.49
N ARG A 157 -26.52 -27.59 13.55
CA ARG A 157 -25.23 -27.54 14.25
C ARG A 157 -24.26 -26.62 13.51
N GLY A 158 -23.62 -25.72 14.27
CA GLY A 158 -22.73 -24.70 13.73
C GLY A 158 -23.43 -23.51 13.05
N LEU A 159 -24.77 -23.46 13.05
CA LEU A 159 -25.54 -22.26 12.64
C LEU A 159 -25.83 -21.41 13.88
N ARG A 160 -25.35 -20.16 13.90
CA ARG A 160 -25.61 -19.23 15.02
C ARG A 160 -27.04 -18.66 14.88
N LYS A 161 -27.67 -18.27 16.00
CA LYS A 161 -28.93 -17.52 15.96
C LYS A 161 -28.64 -16.10 15.46
N ASP A 162 -28.96 -15.82 14.20
CA ASP A 162 -28.91 -14.47 13.67
C ASP A 162 -30.28 -13.78 13.81
N ASN A 163 -30.25 -12.60 14.40
CA ASN A 163 -31.28 -11.58 14.30
C ASN A 163 -30.62 -10.42 13.54
N THR A 164 -30.75 -10.40 12.22
CA THR A 164 -30.31 -9.27 11.39
C THR A 164 -31.52 -8.63 10.75
N ASN A 165 -31.47 -7.33 10.53
CA ASN A 165 -32.54 -6.59 9.89
C ASN A 165 -32.38 -6.55 8.35
N ARG A 166 -31.67 -7.53 7.75
CA ARG A 166 -31.35 -7.54 6.31
C ARG A 166 -32.60 -7.44 5.44
N ASN A 167 -33.56 -8.34 5.66
CA ASN A 167 -34.72 -8.42 4.79
C ASN A 167 -35.63 -7.19 4.96
N ASP A 168 -35.79 -6.72 6.21
CA ASP A 168 -36.46 -5.45 6.52
C ASP A 168 -35.81 -4.28 5.78
N PHE A 169 -34.48 -4.17 5.83
CA PHE A 169 -33.73 -3.12 5.14
C PHE A 169 -33.92 -3.17 3.63
N ILE A 170 -33.77 -4.34 3.00
CA ILE A 170 -33.91 -4.49 1.55
C ILE A 170 -35.35 -4.17 1.10
N ALA A 171 -36.36 -4.63 1.86
CA ALA A 171 -37.76 -4.33 1.60
C ALA A 171 -38.04 -2.82 1.63
N ASP A 172 -37.56 -2.12 2.67
CA ASP A 172 -37.71 -0.67 2.83
C ASP A 172 -36.99 0.12 1.72
N MET A 173 -35.76 -0.26 1.39
CA MET A 173 -34.97 0.40 0.34
C MET A 173 -35.64 0.29 -1.03
N LEU A 174 -36.11 -0.91 -1.38
CA LEU A 174 -36.65 -1.20 -2.70
C LEU A 174 -38.15 -0.94 -2.86
N ASP A 175 -38.85 -0.63 -1.77
CA ASP A 175 -40.31 -0.52 -1.71
C ASP A 175 -41.01 -1.81 -2.17
N ILE A 176 -40.53 -2.97 -1.69
CA ILE A 176 -41.09 -4.29 -2.02
C ILE A 176 -41.59 -5.05 -0.78
N PRO A 177 -42.58 -5.93 -0.91
CA PRO A 177 -42.99 -6.82 0.18
C PRO A 177 -41.85 -7.70 0.69
N LEU A 178 -41.83 -8.00 2.00
CA LEU A 178 -40.84 -8.90 2.62
C LEU A 178 -40.73 -10.27 1.95
N VAL A 179 -41.84 -10.77 1.38
CA VAL A 179 -41.90 -12.06 0.69
C VAL A 179 -41.24 -12.04 -0.69
N ASP A 180 -41.04 -10.85 -1.26
CA ASP A 180 -40.40 -10.66 -2.56
C ASP A 180 -38.91 -10.32 -2.42
N VAL A 181 -38.42 -10.14 -1.19
CA VAL A 181 -37.00 -9.90 -0.93
C VAL A 181 -36.18 -11.12 -1.35
N PRO A 182 -35.16 -10.94 -2.20
CA PRO A 182 -34.34 -12.05 -2.68
C PRO A 182 -33.42 -12.59 -1.59
N THR A 183 -33.28 -13.92 -1.59
CA THR A 183 -32.50 -14.66 -0.60
C THR A 183 -31.00 -14.55 -0.80
N ILE A 184 -30.55 -14.34 -2.04
CA ILE A 184 -29.16 -14.11 -2.46
C ILE A 184 -29.11 -12.99 -3.50
N LEU A 185 -27.92 -12.44 -3.74
CA LEU A 185 -27.65 -11.49 -4.83
C LEU A 185 -26.69 -12.17 -5.81
N ASP A 186 -26.96 -12.02 -7.10
CA ASP A 186 -26.22 -12.62 -8.24
C ASP A 186 -25.23 -11.64 -8.88
N VAL A 187 -25.07 -10.46 -8.29
CA VAL A 187 -24.09 -9.45 -8.70
C VAL A 187 -22.95 -9.32 -7.69
N SER A 188 -21.82 -8.81 -8.17
CA SER A 188 -20.69 -8.44 -7.33
C SER A 188 -20.01 -7.16 -7.77
N VAL A 189 -19.37 -6.48 -6.82
CA VAL A 189 -18.50 -5.33 -7.04
C VAL A 189 -17.14 -5.64 -6.44
N VAL A 190 -16.09 -5.32 -7.20
CA VAL A 190 -14.72 -5.47 -6.74
C VAL A 190 -14.25 -4.16 -6.11
N ILE A 191 -13.62 -4.21 -4.94
CA ILE A 191 -13.06 -3.04 -4.25
C ILE A 191 -11.56 -3.22 -4.11
N VAL A 192 -10.78 -2.23 -4.55
CA VAL A 192 -9.35 -2.15 -4.29
C VAL A 192 -9.12 -1.23 -3.10
N ALA A 193 -8.61 -1.78 -2.00
CA ALA A 193 -8.34 -1.05 -0.76
C ALA A 193 -7.34 -1.83 0.11
N ASP A 194 -6.67 -1.15 1.05
CA ASP A 194 -5.88 -1.85 2.07
C ASP A 194 -6.76 -2.81 2.88
N LYS A 195 -6.21 -3.99 3.20
CA LYS A 195 -6.93 -5.05 3.88
C LYS A 195 -7.40 -4.61 5.27
N THR A 196 -6.50 -4.02 6.05
CA THR A 196 -6.75 -3.69 7.45
C THR A 196 -7.68 -2.49 7.52
N GLU A 197 -7.42 -1.45 6.72
CA GLU A 197 -8.27 -0.26 6.65
C GLU A 197 -9.70 -0.62 6.22
N PHE A 198 -9.87 -1.44 5.17
CA PHE A 198 -11.20 -1.81 4.68
C PHE A 198 -11.97 -2.70 5.65
N ILE A 199 -11.29 -3.66 6.29
CA ILE A 199 -11.93 -4.51 7.31
C ILE A 199 -12.45 -3.64 8.44
N GLU A 200 -11.65 -2.66 8.88
CA GLU A 200 -12.05 -1.81 10.00
C GLU A 200 -13.17 -0.84 9.61
N LEU A 201 -13.07 -0.23 8.42
CA LEU A 201 -14.13 0.56 7.82
C LEU A 201 -15.46 -0.22 7.78
N CYS A 202 -15.46 -1.46 7.29
CA CYS A 202 -16.67 -2.28 7.19
C CYS A 202 -17.31 -2.68 8.51
N LYS A 203 -16.52 -2.83 9.59
CA LYS A 203 -17.05 -3.20 10.91
C LYS A 203 -17.80 -2.04 11.56
N HIS A 204 -17.33 -0.82 11.34
CA HIS A 204 -17.84 0.37 12.00
C HIS A 204 -18.96 1.08 11.23
N ILE A 205 -19.11 0.85 9.92
CA ILE A 205 -20.22 1.43 9.15
C ILE A 205 -21.57 0.82 9.55
N LYS A 206 -22.52 1.69 9.90
CA LYS A 206 -23.94 1.36 10.09
C LYS A 206 -24.80 2.27 9.21
N ILE A 207 -25.91 1.73 8.71
CA ILE A 207 -26.91 2.49 7.95
C ILE A 207 -28.17 2.59 8.79
N ARG A 208 -28.63 3.82 9.03
CA ARG A 208 -29.94 4.08 9.64
C ARG A 208 -30.98 4.26 8.54
N TYR A 209 -32.13 3.61 8.69
CA TYR A 209 -33.23 3.60 7.72
C TYR A 209 -34.61 3.48 8.41
N GLY A 210 -35.68 3.76 7.67
CA GLY A 210 -37.07 3.67 8.15
C GLY A 210 -37.30 4.40 9.47
N ASP A 211 -38.03 3.76 10.40
CA ASP A 211 -38.32 4.26 11.76
C ASP A 211 -37.11 4.18 12.72
N GLY A 212 -35.92 4.60 12.27
CA GLY A 212 -34.71 4.66 13.08
C GLY A 212 -34.00 3.32 13.32
N LYS A 213 -34.27 2.31 12.49
CA LYS A 213 -33.57 1.00 12.55
C LYS A 213 -32.16 1.12 12.00
N PHE A 214 -31.26 0.26 12.49
CA PHE A 214 -29.87 0.16 12.02
C PHE A 214 -29.57 -1.19 11.37
N VAL A 215 -28.65 -1.19 10.41
CA VAL A 215 -28.07 -2.39 9.80
C VAL A 215 -26.60 -2.15 9.47
N GLY A 216 -25.74 -3.14 9.71
CA GLY A 216 -24.32 -3.08 9.33
C GLY A 216 -24.08 -3.60 7.90
N ILE A 217 -22.99 -3.19 7.26
CA ILE A 217 -22.67 -3.58 5.87
C ILE A 217 -22.66 -5.10 5.67
N THR A 218 -21.97 -5.81 6.55
CA THR A 218 -21.82 -7.28 6.46
C THR A 218 -23.10 -8.06 6.79
N ASP A 219 -24.12 -7.40 7.35
CA ASP A 219 -25.45 -8.00 7.53
C ASP A 219 -26.31 -7.89 6.26
N ILE A 220 -26.05 -6.90 5.41
CA ILE A 220 -26.79 -6.67 4.16
C ILE A 220 -26.32 -7.68 3.10
N VAL A 221 -25.01 -7.76 2.89
CA VAL A 221 -24.38 -8.55 1.83
C VAL A 221 -23.14 -9.32 2.31
N PRO A 222 -22.86 -10.51 1.75
CA PRO A 222 -21.60 -11.20 2.02
C PRO A 222 -20.39 -10.44 1.45
N VAL A 223 -19.38 -10.22 2.29
CA VAL A 223 -18.14 -9.51 1.95
C VAL A 223 -16.95 -10.44 2.13
N SER A 224 -16.03 -10.51 1.18
CA SER A 224 -14.79 -11.28 1.33
C SER A 224 -13.58 -10.55 0.77
N TYR A 225 -12.46 -10.71 1.45
CA TYR A 225 -11.15 -10.27 1.00
C TYR A 225 -10.44 -11.40 0.24
N PHE A 226 -9.82 -11.09 -0.89
CA PHE A 226 -9.09 -12.03 -1.73
C PHE A 226 -7.60 -11.72 -1.70
N THR A 227 -6.80 -12.73 -1.41
CA THR A 227 -5.34 -12.63 -1.46
C THR A 227 -4.84 -12.75 -2.90
N ASN A 228 -3.58 -12.38 -3.13
CA ASN A 228 -2.92 -12.59 -4.44
C ASN A 228 -2.82 -14.06 -4.85
N SER A 229 -3.05 -15.02 -3.93
CA SER A 229 -3.10 -16.45 -4.25
C SER A 229 -4.51 -16.93 -4.63
N GLY A 230 -5.49 -16.03 -4.69
CA GLY A 230 -6.90 -16.33 -4.96
C GLY A 230 -7.66 -16.91 -3.77
N GLU A 231 -7.07 -16.95 -2.56
CA GLU A 231 -7.76 -17.40 -1.36
C GLU A 231 -8.71 -16.31 -0.86
N SER A 232 -9.92 -16.69 -0.48
CA SER A 232 -10.92 -15.76 0.06
C SER A 232 -11.05 -15.87 1.58
N MET A 233 -11.12 -14.72 2.24
CA MET A 233 -11.34 -14.57 3.67
C MET A 233 -12.65 -13.82 3.88
N GLN A 234 -13.64 -14.49 4.47
CA GLN A 234 -14.93 -13.88 4.78
C GLN A 234 -14.79 -12.77 5.82
N ILE A 235 -15.39 -11.60 5.54
CA ILE A 235 -15.57 -10.49 6.47
C ILE A 235 -17.02 -10.52 6.95
N GLY A 236 -17.23 -10.50 8.27
CA GLY A 236 -18.55 -10.61 8.87
C GLY A 236 -19.18 -12.00 8.75
N LYS A 237 -20.52 -12.07 8.87
CA LYS A 237 -21.26 -13.33 8.93
C LYS A 237 -21.72 -13.77 7.53
N ASN A 238 -21.60 -15.06 7.25
CA ASN A 238 -22.13 -15.67 6.01
C ASN A 238 -22.51 -17.14 6.26
N GLN A 239 -23.70 -17.37 6.79
CA GLN A 239 -24.15 -18.70 7.22
C GLN A 239 -24.45 -19.63 6.04
N SER A 240 -25.04 -19.10 4.97
CA SER A 240 -25.30 -19.84 3.73
C SER A 240 -24.02 -20.15 2.96
N LYS A 241 -22.90 -19.52 3.32
CA LYS A 241 -21.66 -19.51 2.51
C LYS A 241 -21.94 -19.03 1.08
N ALA A 242 -22.89 -18.10 0.96
CA ALA A 242 -23.22 -17.48 -0.31
C ALA A 242 -21.99 -16.79 -0.90
N GLU A 243 -21.97 -16.66 -2.23
CA GLU A 243 -20.87 -15.98 -2.89
C GLU A 243 -20.75 -14.51 -2.43
N PRO A 244 -19.52 -13.97 -2.30
CA PRO A 244 -19.32 -12.58 -1.94
C PRO A 244 -19.87 -11.62 -2.99
N VAL A 245 -20.71 -10.69 -2.53
CA VAL A 245 -21.20 -9.56 -3.34
C VAL A 245 -20.17 -8.45 -3.36
N ILE A 246 -19.46 -8.25 -2.25
CA ILE A 246 -18.31 -7.33 -2.20
C ILE A 246 -17.04 -8.17 -2.16
N LYS A 247 -16.24 -8.06 -3.21
CA LYS A 247 -14.96 -8.77 -3.39
C LYS A 247 -13.82 -7.77 -3.21
N VAL A 248 -13.06 -7.86 -2.13
CA VAL A 248 -12.02 -6.88 -1.79
C VAL A 248 -10.65 -7.43 -2.17
N ALA A 249 -9.77 -6.61 -2.71
CA ALA A 249 -8.37 -6.95 -3.01
C ALA A 249 -7.44 -5.79 -2.65
N SER A 250 -6.22 -6.08 -2.22
CA SER A 250 -5.22 -5.04 -1.93
C SER A 250 -4.47 -4.54 -3.17
N THR A 251 -4.60 -5.23 -4.31
CA THR A 251 -3.87 -4.88 -5.53
C THR A 251 -4.80 -4.84 -6.75
N ILE A 252 -4.42 -4.00 -7.72
CA ILE A 252 -5.11 -3.88 -9.00
C ILE A 252 -5.02 -5.20 -9.78
N SER A 253 -3.90 -5.91 -9.71
CA SER A 253 -3.71 -7.19 -10.40
C SER A 253 -4.70 -8.25 -9.92
N THR A 254 -4.86 -8.41 -8.59
CA THR A 254 -5.86 -9.33 -8.03
C THR A 254 -7.29 -8.88 -8.34
N ALA A 255 -7.58 -7.58 -8.28
CA ALA A 255 -8.88 -7.06 -8.68
C ALA A 255 -9.19 -7.33 -10.17
N ARG A 256 -8.18 -7.24 -11.05
CA ARG A 256 -8.31 -7.58 -12.47
C ARG A 256 -8.69 -9.04 -12.67
N GLU A 257 -8.09 -9.96 -11.91
CA GLU A 257 -8.44 -11.38 -11.94
C GLU A 257 -9.89 -11.61 -11.49
N LEU A 258 -10.31 -10.96 -10.41
CA LEU A 258 -11.69 -11.05 -9.92
C LEU A 258 -12.72 -10.48 -10.91
N VAL A 259 -12.40 -9.37 -11.59
CA VAL A 259 -13.23 -8.79 -12.66
C VAL A 259 -13.25 -9.69 -13.91
N LEU A 260 -12.20 -10.47 -14.14
CA LEU A 260 -12.09 -11.40 -15.25
C LEU A 260 -12.83 -12.71 -15.03
N ASP A 261 -12.98 -13.10 -13.77
CA ASP A 261 -13.64 -14.32 -13.38
C ASP A 261 -15.10 -14.33 -13.87
N ARG A 262 -15.45 -15.39 -14.60
CA ARG A 262 -16.81 -15.61 -15.12
C ARG A 262 -17.55 -16.65 -14.30
N THR A 263 -16.95 -17.15 -13.23
CA THR A 263 -17.59 -18.07 -12.31
C THR A 263 -18.35 -17.30 -11.24
N GLY A 264 -19.59 -17.73 -10.96
CA GLY A 264 -20.38 -17.15 -9.90
C GLY A 264 -21.05 -15.82 -10.25
N ASN A 265 -21.14 -14.93 -9.26
CA ASN A 265 -21.79 -13.63 -9.33
C ASN A 265 -21.16 -12.74 -10.39
N LYS A 266 -21.99 -12.12 -11.21
CA LYS A 266 -21.56 -11.21 -12.26
C LYS A 266 -20.95 -9.93 -11.68
N VAL A 267 -19.68 -9.67 -12.00
CA VAL A 267 -19.03 -8.41 -11.60
C VAL A 267 -19.58 -7.25 -12.42
N ILE A 268 -20.28 -6.33 -11.77
CA ILE A 268 -20.94 -5.18 -12.40
C ILE A 268 -20.15 -3.88 -12.28
N GLY A 269 -19.24 -3.78 -11.31
CA GLY A 269 -18.48 -2.54 -11.09
C GLY A 269 -17.19 -2.74 -10.31
N ILE A 270 -16.37 -1.69 -10.30
CA ILE A 270 -15.16 -1.61 -9.49
C ILE A 270 -15.08 -0.27 -8.76
N LEU A 271 -14.69 -0.30 -7.49
CA LEU A 271 -14.31 0.86 -6.70
C LEU A 271 -12.83 0.75 -6.33
N ILE A 272 -12.05 1.79 -6.60
CA ILE A 272 -10.63 1.85 -6.26
C ILE A 272 -10.44 2.98 -5.26
N MET A 273 -9.99 2.66 -4.06
CA MET A 273 -9.73 3.60 -2.97
C MET A 273 -8.22 3.86 -2.91
N GLY A 274 -7.81 5.09 -3.19
CA GLY A 274 -6.43 5.47 -3.49
C GLY A 274 -6.09 5.33 -4.97
N ILE A 275 -5.00 5.97 -5.41
CA ILE A 275 -4.44 5.76 -6.75
C ILE A 275 -3.13 4.98 -6.64
N PRO A 276 -2.91 3.97 -7.49
CA PRO A 276 -1.63 3.27 -7.55
C PRO A 276 -0.48 4.23 -7.89
N THR A 277 0.58 4.21 -7.09
CA THR A 277 1.76 5.06 -7.28
C THR A 277 2.81 4.46 -8.22
N SER A 278 2.67 3.19 -8.62
CA SER A 278 3.65 2.51 -9.49
C SER A 278 3.22 2.44 -10.97
N GLU A 279 4.19 2.52 -11.88
CA GLU A 279 3.96 2.47 -13.32
C GLU A 279 3.27 1.16 -13.78
N TYR A 280 3.63 0.01 -13.21
CA TYR A 280 3.01 -1.27 -13.54
C TYR A 280 1.50 -1.25 -13.24
N GLN A 281 1.13 -0.79 -12.06
CA GLN A 281 -0.26 -0.66 -11.65
C GLN A 281 -1.01 0.40 -12.48
N SER A 282 -0.34 1.42 -13.03
CA SER A 282 -0.95 2.42 -13.92
C SER A 282 -1.44 1.82 -15.26
N THR A 283 -0.69 0.86 -15.82
CA THR A 283 -1.10 0.16 -17.04
C THR A 283 -2.26 -0.79 -16.78
N GLU A 284 -2.22 -1.55 -15.68
CA GLU A 284 -3.31 -2.44 -15.29
C GLU A 284 -4.59 -1.66 -14.94
N LEU A 285 -4.45 -0.49 -14.31
CA LEU A 285 -5.55 0.42 -14.04
C LEU A 285 -6.21 0.83 -15.36
N SER A 286 -5.42 1.29 -16.33
CA SER A 286 -5.91 1.70 -17.65
C SER A 286 -6.70 0.58 -18.34
N ASP A 287 -6.21 -0.66 -18.25
CA ASP A 287 -6.87 -1.84 -18.80
C ASP A 287 -8.24 -2.11 -18.15
N ILE A 288 -8.32 -2.07 -16.82
CA ILE A 288 -9.57 -2.29 -16.09
C ILE A 288 -10.56 -1.15 -16.39
N LEU A 289 -10.09 0.10 -16.38
CA LEU A 289 -10.88 1.29 -16.70
C LEU A 289 -11.34 1.36 -18.16
N ARG A 290 -10.90 0.45 -19.05
CA ARG A 290 -11.40 0.32 -20.43
C ARG A 290 -12.38 -0.84 -20.60
N ARG A 291 -12.61 -1.67 -19.57
CA ARG A 291 -13.46 -2.87 -19.69
C ARG A 291 -14.94 -2.56 -19.86
N LYS A 292 -15.47 -2.98 -21.02
CA LYS A 292 -16.89 -2.87 -21.37
C LYS A 292 -17.83 -3.76 -20.56
N SER A 293 -17.32 -4.79 -19.89
CA SER A 293 -18.14 -5.69 -19.04
C SER A 293 -18.62 -5.01 -17.76
N LEU A 294 -17.91 -3.99 -17.28
CA LEU A 294 -18.27 -3.20 -16.10
C LEU A 294 -19.28 -2.12 -16.49
N LYS A 295 -20.31 -1.95 -15.64
CA LYS A 295 -21.26 -0.85 -15.69
C LYS A 295 -20.67 0.45 -15.17
N PHE A 296 -19.86 0.38 -14.12
CA PHE A 296 -19.16 1.54 -13.59
C PHE A 296 -17.75 1.17 -13.12
N ALA A 297 -16.84 2.13 -13.23
CA ALA A 297 -15.54 2.11 -12.59
C ALA A 297 -15.31 3.43 -11.87
N TYR A 298 -15.13 3.38 -10.56
CA TYR A 298 -15.05 4.55 -9.70
C TYR A 298 -13.70 4.57 -8.97
N VAL A 299 -12.94 5.65 -9.11
CA VAL A 299 -11.66 5.85 -8.43
C VAL A 299 -11.82 7.01 -7.45
N THR A 300 -11.52 6.79 -6.18
CA THR A 300 -11.58 7.81 -5.13
C THR A 300 -10.22 7.95 -4.48
N SER A 301 -9.74 9.18 -4.27
CA SER A 301 -8.45 9.44 -3.63
C SER A 301 -8.41 10.83 -3.00
N SER A 302 -7.47 11.07 -2.08
CA SER A 302 -7.22 12.42 -1.57
C SER A 302 -6.72 13.33 -2.70
N PHE A 303 -7.16 14.58 -2.67
CA PHE A 303 -6.69 15.63 -3.60
C PHE A 303 -5.18 15.83 -3.52
N SER A 304 -4.56 15.54 -2.36
CA SER A 304 -3.11 15.67 -2.14
C SER A 304 -2.26 14.55 -2.71
N ASP A 305 -2.87 13.43 -3.13
CA ASP A 305 -2.13 12.19 -3.44
C ASP A 305 -1.99 11.93 -4.94
N VAL A 306 -2.59 12.78 -5.77
CA VAL A 306 -2.75 12.53 -7.20
C VAL A 306 -2.38 13.76 -8.02
N SER A 307 -1.56 13.54 -9.05
CA SER A 307 -1.44 14.51 -10.15
C SER A 307 -2.74 14.53 -10.95
N CYS A 308 -3.60 15.50 -10.66
CA CYS A 308 -4.85 15.70 -11.42
C CYS A 308 -4.60 15.87 -12.92
N GLU A 309 -3.42 16.38 -13.31
CA GLU A 309 -3.02 16.58 -14.70
C GLU A 309 -2.96 15.26 -15.49
N SER A 310 -2.41 14.19 -14.90
CA SER A 310 -2.34 12.89 -15.58
C SER A 310 -3.73 12.31 -15.81
N VAL A 311 -4.63 12.43 -14.83
CA VAL A 311 -6.01 11.94 -14.94
C VAL A 311 -6.79 12.74 -15.98
N ILE A 312 -6.62 14.07 -15.99
CA ILE A 312 -7.28 14.95 -16.96
C ILE A 312 -6.88 14.60 -18.39
N ASN A 313 -5.59 14.36 -18.62
CA ASN A 313 -5.04 14.10 -19.96
C ASN A 313 -5.27 12.66 -20.42
N GLN A 314 -5.23 11.66 -19.53
CA GLN A 314 -5.34 10.24 -19.92
C GLN A 314 -6.79 9.76 -20.10
N TYR A 315 -7.75 10.37 -19.39
CA TYR A 315 -9.12 9.87 -19.31
C TYR A 315 -10.14 10.96 -19.68
N GLU A 316 -10.13 11.48 -20.90
CA GLU A 316 -10.94 12.62 -21.34
C GLU A 316 -12.46 12.47 -21.09
N ASP A 317 -13.02 11.26 -21.25
CA ASP A 317 -14.46 10.99 -21.09
C ASP A 317 -14.91 10.77 -19.64
N ALA A 318 -13.95 10.68 -18.69
CA ALA A 318 -14.28 10.38 -17.30
C ALA A 318 -15.08 11.51 -16.63
N LYS A 319 -16.00 11.13 -15.74
CA LYS A 319 -16.75 12.08 -14.89
C LYS A 319 -15.94 12.42 -13.66
N LEU A 320 -15.92 13.69 -13.27
CA LEU A 320 -15.02 14.18 -12.23
C LEU A 320 -15.79 14.81 -11.06
N PHE A 321 -15.33 14.53 -9.86
CA PHE A 321 -15.66 15.24 -8.63
C PHE A 321 -14.35 15.62 -7.94
N ALA A 322 -14.20 16.86 -7.48
CA ALA A 322 -13.00 17.26 -6.77
C ALA A 322 -13.33 18.31 -5.72
N CYS A 323 -12.84 18.12 -4.49
CA CYS A 323 -12.91 19.07 -3.39
C CYS A 323 -11.92 20.22 -3.61
N THR A 324 -12.00 20.90 -4.75
CA THR A 324 -11.20 22.11 -5.04
C THR A 324 -11.66 23.27 -4.17
N LYS A 325 -10.79 24.29 -4.04
CA LYS A 325 -11.16 25.52 -3.33
C LYS A 325 -12.44 26.13 -3.88
N GLU A 326 -12.66 26.06 -5.20
CA GLU A 326 -13.88 26.55 -5.85
C GLU A 326 -15.14 25.76 -5.45
N LEU A 327 -15.12 24.42 -5.54
CA LEU A 327 -16.28 23.60 -5.17
C LEU A 327 -16.62 23.78 -3.68
N LEU A 328 -15.60 23.76 -2.83
CA LEU A 328 -15.79 23.90 -1.39
C LEU A 328 -16.35 25.28 -1.08
N SER A 329 -15.73 26.37 -1.53
CA SER A 329 -16.19 27.75 -1.25
C SER A 329 -17.63 28.04 -1.70
N SER A 330 -18.16 27.29 -2.68
CA SER A 330 -19.56 27.40 -3.12
C SER A 330 -20.59 26.74 -2.18
N SER A 331 -20.14 26.09 -1.12
CA SER A 331 -20.97 25.32 -0.18
C SER A 331 -20.97 25.99 1.20
N THR A 332 -22.02 25.82 2.01
CA THR A 332 -21.98 26.26 3.42
C THR A 332 -21.22 25.22 4.26
N HIS A 333 -20.34 25.67 5.15
CA HIS A 333 -19.42 24.82 5.93
C HIS A 333 -19.78 24.73 7.42
N GLU A 334 -21.05 25.01 7.76
CA GLU A 334 -21.53 24.73 9.11
C GLU A 334 -21.68 23.22 9.29
N ILE A 335 -21.05 22.70 10.33
CA ILE A 335 -21.17 21.28 10.73
C ILE A 335 -22.65 21.01 11.03
N GLN A 336 -23.25 20.10 10.27
CA GLN A 336 -24.68 19.77 10.43
C GLN A 336 -24.88 18.80 11.59
N SER A 337 -23.96 17.85 11.79
CA SER A 337 -24.01 16.86 12.84
C SER A 337 -22.69 16.79 13.57
N TYR A 338 -22.56 17.49 14.70
CA TYR A 338 -21.28 17.60 15.40
C TYR A 338 -20.84 16.26 16.01
N ASN A 339 -19.67 15.79 15.57
CA ASN A 339 -18.92 14.68 16.14
C ASN A 339 -17.44 14.79 15.74
N ARG A 340 -16.59 13.88 16.24
CA ARG A 340 -15.14 13.93 15.97
C ARG A 340 -14.81 13.87 14.47
N LEU A 341 -15.52 13.05 13.70
CA LEU A 341 -15.24 12.84 12.27
C LEU A 341 -15.73 14.02 11.42
N THR A 342 -16.88 14.61 11.74
CA THR A 342 -17.41 15.79 11.03
C THR A 342 -16.65 17.06 11.40
N ALA A 343 -16.18 17.18 12.64
CA ALA A 343 -15.25 18.24 13.04
C ALA A 343 -13.93 18.14 12.26
N GLU A 344 -13.38 16.93 12.14
CA GLU A 344 -12.17 16.67 11.35
C GLU A 344 -12.38 16.98 9.86
N LEU A 345 -13.49 16.50 9.26
CA LEU A 345 -13.87 16.82 7.89
C LEU A 345 -13.96 18.34 7.69
N ASN A 346 -14.61 19.06 8.59
CA ASN A 346 -14.75 20.51 8.50
C ASN A 346 -13.40 21.22 8.60
N ARG A 347 -12.49 20.74 9.46
CA ARG A 347 -11.12 21.25 9.52
C ARG A 347 -10.39 21.03 8.20
N GLN A 348 -10.45 19.84 7.62
CA GLN A 348 -9.81 19.56 6.33
C GLN A 348 -10.37 20.45 5.21
N ILE A 349 -11.67 20.70 5.21
CA ILE A 349 -12.32 21.66 4.30
C ILE A 349 -11.77 23.07 4.52
N ASN A 350 -11.69 23.53 5.77
CA ASN A 350 -11.16 24.85 6.12
C ASN A 350 -9.68 24.99 5.72
N ASN A 351 -8.88 23.94 5.88
CA ASN A 351 -7.49 23.91 5.43
C ASN A 351 -7.39 24.11 3.92
N ILE A 352 -8.29 23.55 3.11
CA ILE A 352 -8.29 23.73 1.65
C ILE A 352 -8.74 25.15 1.27
N ILE A 353 -9.80 25.66 1.90
CA ILE A 353 -10.38 26.97 1.56
C ILE A 353 -9.46 28.10 1.98
N SER A 354 -9.00 28.07 3.23
CA SER A 354 -8.21 29.11 3.87
C SER A 354 -6.71 28.87 3.72
N ARG A 355 -6.32 27.98 2.79
CA ARG A 355 -4.91 27.73 2.52
C ARG A 355 -4.23 28.98 1.99
N GLU A 356 -3.16 29.38 2.68
CA GLU A 356 -2.24 30.41 2.24
C GLU A 356 -0.83 29.84 2.15
N LEU A 357 -0.19 30.13 1.01
CA LEU A 357 1.15 29.66 0.68
C LEU A 357 2.07 30.86 0.57
N HIS A 358 2.88 31.06 1.60
CA HIS A 358 3.78 32.20 1.75
C HIS A 358 5.20 31.83 1.34
N SER A 359 5.83 32.67 0.52
CA SER A 359 7.26 32.59 0.25
C SER A 359 7.97 33.69 1.04
N VAL A 360 8.84 33.30 1.95
CA VAL A 360 9.79 34.21 2.61
C VAL A 360 11.02 34.29 1.72
N GLU A 361 11.26 35.47 1.16
CA GLU A 361 12.46 35.77 0.38
C GLU A 361 13.65 35.87 1.34
N VAL A 362 14.67 35.06 1.08
CA VAL A 362 15.90 34.99 1.87
C VAL A 362 17.04 35.49 1.01
N GLU A 363 17.61 36.64 1.35
CA GLU A 363 18.74 37.19 0.63
C GLU A 363 20.07 36.50 1.02
N GLY A 364 21.04 36.48 0.10
CA GLY A 364 22.46 36.36 0.47
C GLY A 364 23.23 35.13 -0.02
N LEU A 365 22.63 34.19 -0.76
CA LEU A 365 23.40 33.07 -1.36
C LEU A 365 23.91 33.41 -2.77
N CYS A 366 23.02 33.54 -3.75
CA CYS A 366 23.37 33.98 -5.11
C CYS A 366 22.13 34.44 -5.89
N GLY A 367 22.36 35.13 -7.01
CA GLY A 367 21.29 35.52 -7.93
C GLY A 367 20.91 34.41 -8.91
N TRP A 368 19.74 34.56 -9.53
CA TRP A 368 19.22 33.61 -10.51
C TRP A 368 20.16 33.28 -11.68
N ASP A 369 20.86 34.28 -12.23
CA ASP A 369 21.72 34.05 -13.39
C ASP A 369 22.96 33.22 -13.02
N ALA A 370 23.51 33.41 -11.82
CA ALA A 370 24.60 32.59 -11.29
C ALA A 370 24.13 31.14 -11.07
N TYR A 371 22.97 30.95 -10.44
CA TYR A 371 22.35 29.63 -10.27
C TYR A 371 22.08 28.92 -11.60
N ARG A 372 21.52 29.66 -12.58
CA ARG A 372 21.24 29.14 -13.92
C ARG A 372 22.53 28.70 -14.60
N ASN A 373 23.54 29.55 -14.64
CA ASN A 373 24.84 29.24 -15.25
C ASN A 373 25.50 28.02 -14.58
N LEU A 374 25.41 27.91 -13.26
CA LEU A 374 25.91 26.76 -12.49
C LEU A 374 25.25 25.45 -12.94
N LYS A 375 23.92 25.42 -13.02
CA LYS A 375 23.15 24.24 -13.47
C LYS A 375 23.37 23.92 -14.95
N GLU A 376 23.42 24.93 -15.83
CA GLU A 376 23.68 24.75 -17.27
C GLU A 376 25.08 24.19 -17.54
N ASN A 377 26.11 24.70 -16.84
CA ASN A 377 27.47 24.14 -16.93
C ASN A 377 27.53 22.69 -16.45
N LEU A 378 26.81 22.37 -15.37
CA LEU A 378 26.75 21.01 -14.85
C LEU A 378 26.01 20.05 -15.81
N PHE A 379 24.95 20.53 -16.46
CA PHE A 379 24.24 19.79 -17.50
C PHE A 379 25.12 19.57 -18.74
N ALA A 380 25.90 20.56 -19.16
CA ALA A 380 26.84 20.43 -20.25
C ALA A 380 27.93 19.37 -19.94
N ILE A 381 28.42 19.33 -18.69
CA ILE A 381 29.33 18.28 -18.20
C ILE A 381 28.66 16.90 -18.23
N LYS A 382 27.41 16.77 -17.80
CA LYS A 382 26.66 15.50 -17.89
C LYS A 382 26.59 14.99 -19.34
N GLN A 383 26.41 15.89 -20.31
CA GLN A 383 26.29 15.53 -21.73
C GLN A 383 27.61 15.22 -22.44
N CYS A 384 28.76 15.55 -21.84
CA CYS A 384 30.04 15.41 -22.51
C CYS A 384 30.63 13.99 -22.42
N GLY A 385 31.60 13.70 -23.29
CA GLY A 385 32.32 12.43 -23.34
C GLY A 385 33.40 12.24 -22.26
N TRP A 386 33.27 12.90 -21.10
CA TRP A 386 34.19 12.75 -19.96
C TRP A 386 34.07 11.34 -19.35
N SER A 387 35.20 10.78 -18.89
CA SER A 387 35.32 9.50 -18.18
C SER A 387 34.17 9.29 -17.21
N ASN A 388 33.45 8.17 -17.37
CA ASN A 388 32.18 7.97 -16.68
C ASN A 388 32.34 8.03 -15.14
N GLU A 389 33.36 7.41 -14.54
CA GLU A 389 33.46 7.36 -13.07
C GLU A 389 33.76 8.72 -12.42
N ASP A 390 34.70 9.51 -12.97
CA ASP A 390 34.99 10.86 -12.47
C ASP A 390 33.86 11.84 -12.79
N LYS A 391 33.23 11.73 -13.97
CA LYS A 391 32.10 12.57 -14.36
C LYS A 391 30.89 12.34 -13.45
N ASP A 392 30.52 11.07 -13.24
CA ASP A 392 29.39 10.71 -12.39
C ASP A 392 29.64 11.19 -10.96
N SER A 393 30.85 10.95 -10.42
CA SER A 393 31.26 11.44 -9.09
C SER A 393 31.22 12.97 -9.01
N PHE A 394 31.72 13.68 -10.02
CA PHE A 394 31.70 15.14 -10.09
C PHE A 394 30.27 15.69 -10.08
N VAL A 395 29.41 15.16 -10.96
CA VAL A 395 28.01 15.63 -11.07
C VAL A 395 27.24 15.35 -9.78
N LEU A 396 27.41 14.16 -9.20
CA LEU A 396 26.77 13.78 -7.93
C LEU A 396 27.24 14.65 -6.76
N SER A 397 28.55 14.84 -6.60
CA SER A 397 29.12 15.66 -5.51
C SER A 397 28.73 17.13 -5.66
N ALA A 398 28.76 17.68 -6.87
CA ALA A 398 28.32 19.06 -7.14
C ALA A 398 26.82 19.24 -6.85
N MET A 399 25.96 18.36 -7.36
CA MET A 399 24.51 18.40 -7.11
C MET A 399 24.17 18.30 -5.63
N ALA A 400 24.85 17.43 -4.89
CA ALA A 400 24.63 17.28 -3.46
C ALA A 400 25.01 18.54 -2.67
N LEU A 401 26.09 19.23 -3.06
CA LEU A 401 26.47 20.52 -2.48
C LEU A 401 25.46 21.62 -2.82
N ILE A 402 25.02 21.72 -4.09
CA ILE A 402 23.97 22.66 -4.52
C ILE A 402 22.71 22.48 -3.67
N ASN A 403 22.25 21.24 -3.53
CA ASN A 403 21.03 20.91 -2.77
C ASN A 403 21.20 21.20 -1.27
N LEU A 404 22.36 20.87 -0.68
CA LEU A 404 22.66 21.17 0.71
C LEU A 404 22.65 22.68 0.97
N PHE A 405 23.42 23.46 0.21
CA PHE A 405 23.57 24.89 0.43
C PHE A 405 22.27 25.67 0.14
N SER A 406 21.47 25.19 -0.81
CA SER A 406 20.16 25.77 -1.11
C SER A 406 19.19 25.60 0.07
N ILE A 407 19.31 24.55 0.89
CA ILE A 407 18.29 24.20 1.91
C ILE A 407 18.79 24.37 3.35
N ALA A 408 20.10 24.50 3.56
CA ALA A 408 20.71 24.56 4.89
C ALA A 408 20.19 25.75 5.73
N PHE A 409 19.33 25.45 6.72
CA PHE A 409 18.89 26.40 7.75
C PHE A 409 19.88 26.50 8.93
N PHE A 410 21.05 25.90 8.82
CA PHE A 410 22.11 25.89 9.83
C PHE A 410 23.42 26.35 9.19
N ASP A 411 24.35 26.86 10.01
CA ASP A 411 25.68 27.23 9.52
C ASP A 411 26.53 25.98 9.24
N ILE A 412 27.31 26.02 8.16
CA ILE A 412 28.11 24.85 7.72
C ILE A 412 29.17 24.50 8.75
N LYS A 413 29.71 25.47 9.50
CA LYS A 413 30.66 25.21 10.58
C LYS A 413 30.09 24.31 11.68
N THR A 414 28.79 24.40 11.98
CA THR A 414 28.12 23.52 12.94
C THR A 414 27.99 22.10 12.37
N MET A 415 27.64 21.97 11.09
CA MET A 415 27.59 20.67 10.41
C MET A 415 28.97 20.00 10.36
N GLU A 416 30.01 20.72 9.93
CA GLU A 416 31.39 20.21 9.87
C GLU A 416 31.86 19.71 11.25
N ARG A 417 31.61 20.48 12.31
CA ARG A 417 31.93 20.06 13.68
C ARG A 417 31.15 18.82 14.10
N ALA A 418 29.86 18.72 13.74
CA ALA A 418 29.05 17.56 14.07
C ALA A 418 29.52 16.29 13.36
N ILE A 419 30.00 16.40 12.12
CA ILE A 419 30.64 15.30 11.39
C ILE A 419 31.97 14.91 12.05
N CYS A 420 32.85 15.88 12.32
CA CYS A 420 34.15 15.62 12.96
C CYS A 420 34.02 14.97 14.35
N ASN A 421 32.95 15.27 15.08
CA ASN A 421 32.68 14.71 16.40
C ASN A 421 31.94 13.36 16.36
N GLY A 422 31.56 12.86 15.18
CA GLY A 422 30.77 11.63 15.03
C GLY A 422 29.34 11.74 15.54
N GLU A 423 28.80 12.96 15.59
CA GLU A 423 27.44 13.23 16.08
C GLU A 423 26.37 13.09 14.98
N LEU A 424 26.80 13.10 13.72
CA LEU A 424 25.98 12.75 12.57
C LEU A 424 26.33 11.33 12.10
N ASN A 425 25.42 10.75 11.34
CA ASN A 425 25.65 9.47 10.70
C ASN A 425 26.94 9.48 9.84
N ALA A 426 27.68 8.36 9.84
CA ALA A 426 28.99 8.23 9.19
C ALA A 426 28.98 8.47 7.67
N THR A 427 27.84 8.27 6.99
CA THR A 427 27.68 8.49 5.55
C THR A 427 27.50 9.97 5.19
N VAL A 428 27.33 10.85 6.18
CA VAL A 428 27.26 12.29 5.97
C VAL A 428 28.66 12.83 5.73
N VAL A 429 29.04 12.89 4.45
CA VAL A 429 30.35 13.42 4.03
C VAL A 429 30.42 14.94 4.24
N SER A 430 31.55 15.40 4.79
CA SER A 430 31.89 16.81 4.96
C SER A 430 31.73 17.61 3.66
N PRO A 431 31.01 18.75 3.68
CA PRO A 431 30.92 19.64 2.53
C PRO A 431 32.30 20.11 2.04
N LYS A 432 33.22 20.40 2.96
CA LYS A 432 34.60 20.74 2.60
C LYS A 432 35.33 19.58 1.93
N ALA A 433 35.16 18.36 2.41
CA ALA A 433 35.76 17.18 1.77
C ALA A 433 35.25 17.00 0.33
N ARG A 434 33.95 17.20 0.08
CA ARG A 434 33.38 17.16 -1.28
C ARG A 434 33.93 18.25 -2.19
N ILE A 435 34.13 19.47 -1.69
CA ILE A 435 34.74 20.55 -2.48
C ILE A 435 36.19 20.20 -2.85
N THR A 436 36.96 19.65 -1.91
CA THR A 436 38.33 19.18 -2.18
C THR A 436 38.34 18.07 -3.23
N GLU A 437 37.45 17.08 -3.11
CA GLU A 437 37.30 16.01 -4.09
C GLU A 437 36.98 16.55 -5.49
N LEU A 438 36.04 17.50 -5.60
CA LEU A 438 35.73 18.13 -6.88
C LEU A 438 36.96 18.84 -7.47
N GLN A 439 37.74 19.53 -6.65
CA GLN A 439 38.98 20.18 -7.10
C GLN A 439 40.02 19.15 -7.58
N GLU A 440 40.19 18.04 -6.87
CA GLU A 440 41.08 16.94 -7.28
C GLU A 440 40.62 16.28 -8.59
N ILE A 441 39.32 16.16 -8.82
CA ILE A 441 38.75 15.66 -10.08
C ILE A 441 39.06 16.64 -11.23
N VAL A 442 38.94 17.95 -11.00
CA VAL A 442 39.26 19.02 -11.98
C VAL A 442 40.75 19.05 -12.31
N ASP A 443 41.62 18.81 -11.32
CA ASP A 443 43.07 18.82 -11.54
C ASP A 443 43.56 17.61 -12.35
N ARG A 444 42.86 16.47 -12.25
CA ARG A 444 43.15 15.23 -12.98
C ARG A 444 42.64 15.22 -14.43
N ASN A 445 41.55 15.93 -14.73
CA ASN A 445 40.87 15.86 -16.01
C ASN A 445 41.02 17.13 -16.87
N VAL A 446 41.13 16.95 -18.19
CA VAL A 446 41.37 18.05 -19.15
C VAL A 446 40.10 18.47 -19.91
N SER A 447 39.11 17.58 -20.03
CA SER A 447 37.85 17.87 -20.76
C SER A 447 36.94 18.79 -19.93
N MET A 448 36.43 19.87 -20.54
CA MET A 448 35.54 20.85 -19.89
C MET A 448 36.11 21.48 -18.60
N LYS A 449 37.44 21.54 -18.49
CA LYS A 449 38.14 22.02 -17.29
C LYS A 449 37.67 23.40 -16.83
N ASP A 450 37.49 24.34 -17.77
CA ASP A 450 37.04 25.70 -17.45
C ASP A 450 35.65 25.69 -16.78
N GLN A 451 34.71 24.92 -17.32
CA GLN A 451 33.35 24.81 -16.77
C GLN A 451 33.35 24.12 -15.40
N ALA A 452 34.12 23.04 -15.26
CA ALA A 452 34.24 22.33 -14.00
C ALA A 452 34.90 23.22 -12.91
N GLN A 453 35.91 24.00 -13.29
CA GLN A 453 36.57 24.94 -12.38
C GLN A 453 35.66 26.11 -11.98
N MET A 454 34.81 26.60 -12.89
CA MET A 454 33.77 27.58 -12.55
C MET A 454 32.77 27.01 -11.54
N ILE A 455 32.33 25.76 -11.69
CA ILE A 455 31.42 25.10 -10.75
C ILE A 455 32.06 24.99 -9.36
N VAL A 456 33.32 24.54 -9.28
CA VAL A 456 34.03 24.41 -7.98
C VAL A 456 34.23 25.76 -7.31
N ALA A 457 34.57 26.80 -8.07
CA ALA A 457 34.71 28.15 -7.55
C ALA A 457 33.39 28.66 -6.95
N GLU A 458 32.29 28.54 -7.69
CA GLU A 458 30.96 29.00 -7.23
C GLU A 458 30.50 28.24 -5.97
N LEU A 459 30.71 26.92 -5.90
CA LEU A 459 30.38 26.12 -4.73
C LEU A 459 31.25 26.45 -3.52
N THR A 460 32.51 26.83 -3.75
CA THR A 460 33.41 27.30 -2.70
C THR A 460 32.93 28.64 -2.14
N ASP A 461 32.49 29.55 -3.00
CA ASP A 461 31.93 30.83 -2.59
C ASP A 461 30.63 30.64 -1.78
N TRP A 462 29.75 29.73 -2.21
CA TRP A 462 28.55 29.38 -1.44
C TRP A 462 28.91 28.78 -0.07
N TYR A 463 29.87 27.86 -0.01
CA TYR A 463 30.35 27.28 1.24
C TYR A 463 30.80 28.35 2.23
N LEU A 464 31.59 29.32 1.76
CA LEU A 464 32.09 30.41 2.57
C LEU A 464 30.98 31.38 3.00
N ALA A 465 30.03 31.67 2.11
CA ALA A 465 28.91 32.58 2.38
C ALA A 465 28.05 32.11 3.56
N ILE A 466 27.80 30.79 3.67
CA ILE A 466 26.98 30.21 4.74
C ILE A 466 27.79 29.50 5.84
N TYR A 467 29.11 29.72 5.91
CA TYR A 467 29.99 28.99 6.82
C TYR A 467 29.73 29.28 8.30
N GLU A 468 29.71 30.56 8.70
CA GLU A 468 29.51 30.98 10.10
C GLU A 468 28.04 31.29 10.42
N LYS A 469 27.27 31.70 9.41
CA LYS A 469 25.87 32.11 9.52
C LYS A 469 25.10 31.67 8.28
N SER A 470 23.91 31.09 8.48
CA SER A 470 22.99 30.80 7.38
C SER A 470 21.86 31.83 7.37
N PRO A 471 21.58 32.50 6.23
CA PRO A 471 20.44 33.39 6.09
C PRO A 471 19.10 32.71 6.38
N LYS A 472 18.94 31.46 5.94
CA LYS A 472 17.74 30.65 6.24
C LYS A 472 17.60 30.34 7.73
N ALA A 473 18.70 30.22 8.47
CA ALA A 473 18.69 30.07 9.92
C ALA A 473 18.02 31.27 10.60
N GLU A 474 18.41 32.47 10.19
CA GLU A 474 17.88 33.71 10.76
C GLU A 474 16.41 33.93 10.36
N ALA A 475 16.07 33.67 9.09
CA ALA A 475 14.70 33.72 8.61
C ALA A 475 13.77 32.75 9.36
N LEU A 476 14.21 31.51 9.58
CA LEU A 476 13.46 30.51 10.35
C LEU A 476 13.26 30.96 11.81
N ALA A 477 14.31 31.49 12.45
CA ALA A 477 14.23 31.97 13.82
C ALA A 477 13.25 33.14 13.96
N ASN A 478 13.24 34.08 13.01
CA ASN A 478 12.32 35.20 13.01
C ASN A 478 10.88 34.72 12.80
N LEU A 479 10.64 33.84 11.83
CA LEU A 479 9.33 33.26 11.57
C LEU A 479 8.77 32.56 12.82
N LEU A 480 9.59 31.75 13.50
CA LEU A 480 9.16 31.00 14.69
C LEU A 480 8.95 31.85 15.94
N LYS A 481 9.52 33.06 16.03
CA LYS A 481 9.23 34.01 17.12
C LYS A 481 7.82 34.57 17.01
N ASP A 482 7.33 34.73 15.79
CA ASP A 482 6.04 35.36 15.52
C ASP A 482 4.85 34.37 15.59
N THR A 483 5.11 33.06 15.74
CA THR A 483 4.05 32.03 15.71
C THR A 483 3.25 31.88 17.01
N GLY A 484 3.62 32.57 18.10
CA GLY A 484 2.77 32.72 19.29
C GLY A 484 2.38 31.41 20.00
N GLY A 485 3.22 30.37 19.93
CA GLY A 485 2.96 29.06 20.59
C GLY A 485 2.11 28.07 19.78
N LYS A 486 1.81 28.37 18.50
CA LYS A 486 1.20 27.43 17.55
C LYS A 486 2.06 26.17 17.37
N LYS A 487 1.42 25.02 17.12
CA LYS A 487 2.13 23.78 16.79
C LYS A 487 2.57 23.82 15.32
N ALA A 488 3.88 23.69 15.08
CA ALA A 488 4.45 23.77 13.74
C ALA A 488 5.14 22.47 13.30
N ALA A 489 5.10 22.20 11.99
CA ALA A 489 5.97 21.22 11.35
C ALA A 489 7.08 21.92 10.57
N LEU A 490 8.34 21.54 10.82
CA LEU A 490 9.49 21.92 10.01
C LEU A 490 9.83 20.77 9.05
N VAL A 491 9.63 20.99 7.75
CA VAL A 491 9.87 19.98 6.72
C VAL A 491 11.29 20.13 6.17
N VAL A 492 12.07 19.06 6.28
CA VAL A 492 13.48 18.98 5.86
C VAL A 492 13.71 17.86 4.83
N PRO A 493 14.80 17.88 4.05
CA PRO A 493 14.99 16.89 2.98
C PRO A 493 15.56 15.56 3.49
N LYS A 494 16.40 15.56 4.54
CA LYS A 494 17.12 14.37 5.03
C LYS A 494 17.05 14.24 6.55
N ALA A 495 17.09 13.01 7.07
CA ALA A 495 16.91 12.72 8.50
C ALA A 495 17.96 13.40 9.41
N TYR A 496 19.23 13.51 8.97
CA TYR A 496 20.27 14.15 9.78
C TYR A 496 20.01 15.64 10.05
N TYR A 497 19.13 16.30 9.30
CA TYR A 497 18.71 17.68 9.57
C TYR A 497 17.99 17.79 10.91
N THR A 498 17.33 16.73 11.38
CA THR A 498 16.66 16.71 12.69
C THR A 498 17.67 16.78 13.83
N GLU A 499 18.85 16.18 13.70
CA GLU A 499 19.92 16.33 14.70
C GLU A 499 20.51 17.75 14.71
N LEU A 500 20.70 18.32 13.52
CA LEU A 500 21.14 19.71 13.38
C LEU A 500 20.09 20.70 13.89
N PHE A 501 18.80 20.38 13.73
CA PHE A 501 17.69 21.15 14.27
C PHE A 501 17.74 21.23 15.79
N LYS A 502 18.05 20.13 16.50
CA LYS A 502 18.18 20.14 17.97
C LYS A 502 19.25 21.15 18.43
N LYS A 503 20.41 21.15 17.76
CA LYS A 503 21.50 22.09 18.06
C LYS A 503 21.13 23.54 17.74
N TRP A 504 20.52 23.75 16.58
CA TRP A 504 20.01 25.04 16.15
C TRP A 504 18.97 25.59 17.12
N ARG A 505 17.99 24.77 17.52
CA ARG A 505 16.90 25.13 18.45
C ARG A 505 17.43 25.62 19.79
N LEU A 506 18.46 24.96 20.33
CA LEU A 506 19.13 25.37 21.57
C LEU A 506 19.82 26.74 21.42
N ARG A 507 20.49 26.98 20.29
CA ARG A 507 21.23 28.23 20.03
C ARG A 507 20.31 29.44 19.85
N TYR A 508 19.14 29.24 19.24
CA TYR A 508 18.18 30.30 18.95
C TYR A 508 17.06 30.43 19.99
N GLU A 509 17.12 29.65 21.08
CA GLU A 509 16.18 29.68 22.21
C GLU A 509 14.70 29.58 21.79
N VAL A 510 14.40 28.72 20.80
CA VAL A 510 13.04 28.57 20.27
C VAL A 510 12.16 27.76 21.24
N SER A 511 11.17 28.44 21.80
CA SER A 511 10.18 27.88 22.74
C SER A 511 8.97 27.25 22.06
N THR A 512 8.73 27.55 20.79
CA THR A 512 7.60 27.01 19.99
C THR A 512 7.68 25.48 19.88
N ASP A 513 6.51 24.81 19.91
CA ASP A 513 6.40 23.37 19.67
C ASP A 513 6.55 23.08 18.17
N VAL A 514 7.72 22.54 17.78
CA VAL A 514 8.10 22.31 16.38
C VAL A 514 8.57 20.88 16.19
N ASP A 515 7.84 20.14 15.35
CA ASP A 515 8.21 18.81 14.88
C ASP A 515 9.10 18.93 13.64
N CYS A 516 10.35 18.47 13.70
CA CYS A 516 11.25 18.45 12.53
C CYS A 516 11.21 17.08 11.83
N ILE A 517 10.63 17.04 10.64
CA ILE A 517 10.25 15.81 9.93
C ILE A 517 10.71 15.88 8.46
N THR A 518 11.09 14.74 7.87
CA THR A 518 11.44 14.71 6.45
C THR A 518 10.20 14.76 5.55
N ALA A 519 10.33 15.28 4.33
CA ALA A 519 9.23 15.31 3.36
C ALA A 519 8.61 13.92 3.07
N ASN A 520 9.41 12.86 3.15
CA ASN A 520 8.94 11.48 2.96
C ASN A 520 8.29 10.87 4.21
N ARG A 521 8.60 11.37 5.42
CA ARG A 521 7.98 10.94 6.68
C ARG A 521 6.82 11.82 7.14
N PHE A 522 6.52 12.89 6.43
CA PHE A 522 5.43 13.79 6.76
C PHE A 522 4.09 13.03 6.85
N ASP A 523 3.39 13.15 7.98
CA ASP A 523 2.04 12.62 8.15
C ASP A 523 1.03 13.76 8.05
N ARG A 524 0.16 13.68 7.04
CA ARG A 524 -0.92 14.65 6.80
C ARG A 524 -2.05 14.56 7.81
N LYS A 525 -2.14 13.47 8.58
CA LYS A 525 -3.15 13.28 9.64
C LYS A 525 -2.79 14.04 10.92
N ASN A 526 -1.53 14.46 11.07
CA ASN A 526 -1.10 15.25 12.21
C ASN A 526 -1.67 16.68 12.16
N ASN A 527 -2.03 17.17 13.34
CA ASN A 527 -2.68 18.47 13.49
C ASN A 527 -1.60 19.55 13.61
N TYR A 528 -1.32 20.25 12.52
CA TYR A 528 -0.41 21.39 12.50
C TYR A 528 -1.18 22.68 12.25
N ASP A 529 -0.85 23.72 13.03
CA ASP A 529 -1.37 25.06 12.79
C ASP A 529 -0.59 25.72 11.64
N ILE A 530 0.73 25.45 11.57
CA ILE A 530 1.65 26.01 10.58
C ILE A 530 2.58 24.92 10.06
N ILE A 531 2.85 24.93 8.76
CA ILE A 531 3.91 24.13 8.16
C ILE A 531 4.98 25.06 7.59
N ILE A 532 6.24 24.77 7.87
CA ILE A 532 7.40 25.52 7.40
C ILE A 532 8.29 24.57 6.61
N SER A 533 8.57 24.89 5.36
CA SER A 533 9.56 24.18 4.54
C SER A 533 10.82 25.02 4.38
N VAL A 534 11.99 24.43 4.57
CA VAL A 534 13.28 25.14 4.49
C VAL A 534 13.76 25.37 3.04
N GLY A 535 12.96 25.03 2.04
CA GLY A 535 13.23 25.23 0.62
C GLY A 535 12.05 24.74 -0.24
N ASP A 536 12.22 24.68 -1.55
CA ASP A 536 11.25 24.02 -2.44
C ASP A 536 11.41 22.48 -2.41
N ILE A 537 10.97 21.87 -1.31
CA ILE A 537 11.14 20.42 -1.07
C ILE A 537 9.91 19.64 -1.56
N THR A 538 10.18 18.57 -2.30
CA THR A 538 9.20 17.56 -2.69
C THR A 538 9.57 16.18 -2.17
N GLY A 539 8.57 15.44 -1.69
CA GLY A 539 8.67 14.05 -1.30
C GLY A 539 7.37 13.31 -1.56
N LYS A 540 7.39 11.99 -1.39
CA LYS A 540 6.22 11.12 -1.64
C LYS A 540 5.01 11.50 -0.77
N ARG A 541 5.24 11.99 0.44
CA ARG A 541 4.19 12.37 1.40
C ARG A 541 4.01 13.88 1.58
N PHE A 542 4.85 14.71 0.95
CA PHE A 542 4.82 16.16 1.10
C PHE A 542 5.21 16.90 -0.19
N ASP A 543 4.34 17.79 -0.63
CA ASP A 543 4.63 18.85 -1.60
C ASP A 543 3.90 20.10 -1.09
N ALA A 544 4.61 21.21 -0.89
CA ALA A 544 4.03 22.44 -0.35
C ALA A 544 2.85 22.98 -1.18
N ILE A 545 2.86 22.78 -2.50
CA ILE A 545 1.79 23.22 -3.41
C ILE A 545 0.54 22.35 -3.27
N GLN A 546 0.68 21.08 -2.93
CA GLN A 546 -0.43 20.11 -2.83
C GLN A 546 -0.84 19.82 -1.37
N CYS A 547 -0.04 20.23 -0.40
CA CYS A 547 -0.31 20.00 1.00
C CYS A 547 -1.56 20.77 1.47
N VAL A 548 -2.40 20.08 2.25
CA VAL A 548 -3.65 20.57 2.84
C VAL A 548 -3.75 20.24 4.34
N ALA A 549 -2.62 19.89 4.96
CA ALA A 549 -2.55 19.51 6.37
C ALA A 549 -2.60 20.73 7.32
N ALA A 550 -2.34 21.95 6.83
CA ALA A 550 -2.47 23.20 7.59
C ALA A 550 -3.02 24.33 6.69
N THR A 551 -3.55 25.38 7.32
CA THR A 551 -3.97 26.62 6.62
C THR A 551 -2.77 27.46 6.20
N ASP A 552 -1.77 27.61 7.07
CA ASP A 552 -0.60 28.45 6.85
C ASP A 552 0.61 27.59 6.45
N ILE A 553 1.10 27.73 5.21
CA ILE A 553 2.31 27.04 4.73
C ILE A 553 3.35 28.08 4.31
N TRP A 554 4.52 28.02 4.93
CA TRP A 554 5.63 28.96 4.70
C TRP A 554 6.81 28.25 4.06
N LEU A 555 7.38 28.84 3.02
CA LEU A 555 8.62 28.38 2.40
C LEU A 555 9.71 29.42 2.57
N LEU A 556 10.87 28.99 3.05
CA LEU A 556 12.08 29.82 3.09
C LEU A 556 12.84 29.60 1.78
N LEU A 557 12.80 30.60 0.89
CA LEU A 557 13.34 30.47 -0.48
C LEU A 557 14.39 31.56 -0.73
N TYR A 558 15.55 31.16 -1.23
CA TYR A 558 16.46 32.10 -1.90
C TYR A 558 15.82 32.60 -3.21
N ASP A 559 16.31 33.73 -3.74
CA ASP A 559 15.79 34.37 -4.96
C ASP A 559 15.66 33.40 -6.15
N PHE A 560 16.63 32.49 -6.32
CA PHE A 560 16.60 31.52 -7.41
C PHE A 560 15.56 30.40 -7.19
N GLU A 561 15.36 29.94 -5.95
CA GLU A 561 14.33 28.96 -5.60
C GLU A 561 12.93 29.56 -5.78
N GLN A 562 12.76 30.85 -5.47
CA GLN A 562 11.48 31.53 -5.65
C GLN A 562 11.03 31.51 -7.12
N LYS A 563 11.97 31.64 -8.07
CA LYS A 563 11.65 31.57 -9.51
C LYS A 563 11.25 30.17 -9.96
N THR A 564 11.97 29.13 -9.54
CA THR A 564 11.62 27.73 -9.87
C THR A 564 10.29 27.33 -9.23
N PHE A 565 10.08 27.71 -7.97
CA PHE A 565 8.84 27.48 -7.24
C PHE A 565 7.65 28.21 -7.88
N ALA A 566 7.81 29.48 -8.28
CA ALA A 566 6.75 30.24 -8.95
C ALA A 566 6.30 29.58 -10.26
N PHE A 567 7.24 29.01 -11.03
CA PHE A 567 6.91 28.23 -12.24
C PHE A 567 6.07 27.00 -11.90
N ARG A 568 6.48 26.19 -10.92
CA ARG A 568 5.73 25.01 -10.46
C ARG A 568 4.35 25.37 -9.94
N LYS A 569 4.25 26.42 -9.13
CA LYS A 569 2.98 26.94 -8.59
C LYS A 569 2.01 27.31 -9.72
N ARG A 570 2.46 28.07 -10.71
CA ARG A 570 1.64 28.44 -11.89
C ARG A 570 1.18 27.22 -12.68
N LYS A 571 2.06 26.24 -12.90
CA LYS A 571 1.70 24.99 -13.59
C LYS A 571 0.60 24.24 -12.83
N SER A 572 0.71 24.12 -11.51
CA SER A 572 -0.30 23.48 -10.67
C SER A 572 -1.63 24.24 -10.68
N GLU A 573 -1.62 25.57 -10.56
CA GLU A 573 -2.81 26.41 -10.66
C GLU A 573 -3.50 26.26 -12.03
N ASN A 574 -2.74 26.16 -13.12
CA ASN A 574 -3.29 25.91 -14.45
C ASN A 574 -3.97 24.54 -14.53
N SER A 575 -3.36 23.49 -13.98
CA SER A 575 -3.94 22.16 -13.91
C SER A 575 -5.22 22.13 -13.07
N GLU A 576 -5.29 22.84 -11.94
CA GLU A 576 -6.53 22.98 -11.15
C GLU A 576 -7.62 23.75 -11.90
N ARG A 577 -7.27 24.82 -12.64
CA ARG A 577 -8.23 25.54 -13.49
C ARG A 577 -8.82 24.63 -14.57
N LYS A 578 -7.98 23.84 -15.24
CA LYS A 578 -8.43 22.83 -16.22
C LYS A 578 -9.36 21.79 -15.57
N LEU A 579 -9.04 21.35 -14.36
CA LEU A 579 -9.90 20.44 -13.58
C LEU A 579 -11.29 21.04 -13.33
N ASN A 580 -11.35 22.25 -12.79
CA ASN A 580 -12.60 22.95 -12.49
C ASN A 580 -13.44 23.20 -13.74
N ALA A 581 -12.81 23.58 -14.86
CA ALA A 581 -13.49 23.73 -16.15
C ALA A 581 -14.14 22.42 -16.61
N ARG A 582 -13.39 21.30 -16.47
CA ARG A 582 -13.89 19.98 -16.85
C ARG A 582 -15.01 19.48 -15.95
N ILE A 583 -14.96 19.77 -14.65
CA ILE A 583 -16.06 19.48 -13.71
C ILE A 583 -17.34 20.23 -14.10
N LYS A 584 -17.23 21.45 -14.64
CA LYS A 584 -18.35 22.25 -15.16
C LYS A 584 -18.83 21.83 -16.56
N GLY A 585 -18.18 20.86 -17.21
CA GLY A 585 -18.55 20.35 -18.52
C GLY A 585 -18.06 21.20 -19.71
N LEU A 586 -17.07 22.07 -19.51
CA LEU A 586 -16.41 22.82 -20.59
C LEU A 586 -15.32 21.97 -21.25
N SER A 587 -15.16 22.07 -22.58
CA SER A 587 -14.06 21.37 -23.26
C SER A 587 -12.71 22.06 -22.97
N VAL A 588 -11.63 21.27 -22.86
CA VAL A 588 -10.28 21.78 -22.56
C VAL A 588 -9.82 22.82 -23.60
N ASN A 589 -10.30 22.70 -24.85
CA ASN A 589 -9.95 23.58 -25.96
C ASN A 589 -10.68 24.93 -25.94
N GLU A 590 -11.90 25.01 -25.37
CA GLU A 590 -12.66 26.27 -25.26
C GLU A 590 -12.06 27.25 -24.24
N PHE A 591 -11.13 26.79 -23.39
CA PHE A 591 -10.47 27.59 -22.37
C PHE A 591 -9.04 28.03 -22.75
N THR A 592 -8.55 27.68 -23.95
CA THR A 592 -7.22 28.16 -24.43
C THR A 592 -7.18 29.67 -24.68
N GLY A 593 -8.28 30.39 -24.46
CA GLY A 593 -8.33 31.84 -24.42
C GLY A 593 -7.82 32.42 -23.09
N ASN A 594 -6.61 32.98 -23.12
CA ASN A 594 -6.09 34.00 -22.19
C ASN A 594 -5.60 33.55 -20.80
N ALA A 595 -4.66 32.60 -20.75
CA ALA A 595 -3.78 32.47 -19.56
C ALA A 595 -2.33 32.09 -19.88
N GLU A 596 -1.88 32.21 -21.13
CA GLU A 596 -0.45 32.38 -21.39
C GLU A 596 -0.08 33.83 -21.09
N SER A 597 0.05 34.15 -19.81
CA SER A 597 0.92 35.27 -19.47
C SER A 597 2.32 34.88 -19.94
N ASN A 598 2.77 35.48 -21.05
CA ASN A 598 4.13 35.43 -21.60
C ASN A 598 5.21 35.96 -20.63
N ASP A 599 4.95 35.93 -19.32
CA ASP A 599 5.69 36.62 -18.28
C ASP A 599 6.38 35.62 -17.34
N SER A 600 6.99 34.58 -17.92
CA SER A 600 7.94 33.72 -17.22
C SER A 600 9.34 33.92 -17.79
N ASN A 601 10.22 34.52 -16.98
CA ASN A 601 11.66 34.63 -17.25
C ASN A 601 12.39 33.27 -17.34
N ILE A 602 11.70 32.14 -17.13
CA ILE A 602 12.24 30.78 -17.22
C ILE A 602 11.55 30.07 -18.38
N SER A 603 12.34 29.54 -19.32
CA SER A 603 11.84 28.75 -20.43
C SER A 603 11.49 27.32 -19.97
N GLU A 604 10.51 26.68 -20.60
CA GLU A 604 10.23 25.26 -20.33
C GLU A 604 11.46 24.37 -20.55
N GLN A 605 12.33 24.74 -21.50
CA GLN A 605 13.54 24.00 -21.79
C GLN A 605 14.51 24.01 -20.60
N THR A 606 14.74 25.16 -19.97
CA THR A 606 15.58 25.28 -18.77
C THR A 606 15.07 24.39 -17.62
N VAL A 607 13.75 24.31 -17.44
CA VAL A 607 13.14 23.46 -16.40
C VAL A 607 13.35 21.97 -16.71
N ARG A 608 13.27 21.57 -17.98
CA ARG A 608 13.53 20.19 -18.41
C ARG A 608 14.99 19.81 -18.15
N GLU A 609 15.94 20.68 -18.49
CA GLU A 609 17.37 20.46 -18.24
C GLU A 609 17.68 20.28 -16.74
N PHE A 610 17.04 21.06 -15.87
CA PHE A 610 17.20 20.91 -14.41
C PHE A 610 16.57 19.59 -13.92
N SER A 611 15.38 19.25 -14.40
CA SER A 611 14.71 17.99 -14.05
C SER A 611 15.53 16.78 -14.50
N ASP A 612 16.20 16.87 -15.66
CA ASP A 612 17.09 15.83 -16.17
C ASP A 612 18.34 15.65 -15.31
N LEU A 613 18.85 16.70 -14.68
CA LEU A 613 19.93 16.60 -13.69
C LEU A 613 19.45 15.88 -12.42
N ASP A 614 18.28 16.24 -11.91
CA ASP A 614 17.70 15.62 -10.72
C ASP A 614 17.42 14.12 -10.97
N ALA A 615 16.81 13.77 -12.11
CA ALA A 615 16.60 12.39 -12.52
C ALA A 615 17.93 11.62 -12.70
N TYR A 616 18.98 12.30 -13.17
CA TYR A 616 20.30 11.69 -13.27
C TYR A 616 20.89 11.40 -11.89
N VAL A 617 20.74 12.28 -10.91
CA VAL A 617 21.17 12.02 -9.52
C VAL A 617 20.39 10.86 -8.91
N GLU A 618 19.08 10.78 -9.13
CA GLU A 618 18.27 9.63 -8.70
C GLU A 618 18.74 8.33 -9.35
N SER A 619 19.12 8.38 -10.63
CA SER A 619 19.63 7.21 -11.37
C SER A 619 21.08 6.84 -11.01
N ALA A 620 21.97 7.80 -10.73
CA ALA A 620 23.38 7.58 -10.44
C ALA A 620 23.63 7.32 -8.95
N GLY A 621 22.70 7.75 -8.08
CA GLY A 621 22.53 7.21 -6.73
C GLY A 621 22.00 5.77 -6.71
N SER A 622 21.67 5.18 -7.87
CA SER A 622 21.47 3.74 -7.96
C SER A 622 22.82 3.04 -7.79
N PHE A 623 22.86 2.17 -6.80
CA PHE A 623 24.00 1.35 -6.44
C PHE A 623 24.57 0.63 -7.67
N ASP A 624 25.84 0.88 -8.02
CA ASP A 624 26.49 0.17 -9.14
C ASP A 624 26.81 -1.27 -8.72
N VAL A 625 25.81 -2.13 -8.87
CA VAL A 625 25.87 -3.55 -8.55
C VAL A 625 27.01 -4.25 -9.31
N ARG A 626 27.47 -3.68 -10.43
CA ARG A 626 28.54 -4.26 -11.26
C ARG A 626 29.89 -4.31 -10.55
N LYS A 627 30.13 -3.44 -9.55
CA LYS A 627 31.35 -3.49 -8.72
C LYS A 627 31.47 -4.78 -7.92
N PHE A 628 30.35 -5.45 -7.63
CA PHE A 628 30.29 -6.72 -6.88
C PHE A 628 30.30 -7.95 -7.79
N VAL A 629 30.24 -7.77 -9.11
CA VAL A 629 30.31 -8.84 -10.12
C VAL A 629 31.79 -9.20 -10.33
N GLY A 630 32.41 -9.83 -9.32
CA GLY A 630 33.78 -10.35 -9.45
C GLY A 630 34.71 -10.20 -8.25
N ALA A 631 34.30 -9.56 -7.15
CA ALA A 631 35.12 -9.33 -5.94
C ALA A 631 35.37 -10.60 -5.07
N GLY A 632 35.37 -11.79 -5.68
CA GLY A 632 35.46 -13.08 -5.00
C GLY A 632 36.53 -14.02 -5.58
N ASN A 633 37.72 -13.50 -5.90
CA ASN A 633 38.90 -14.34 -6.20
C ASN A 633 39.74 -14.60 -4.94
N GLY A 634 39.07 -14.83 -3.81
CA GLY A 634 39.67 -15.35 -2.57
C GLY A 634 39.41 -16.84 -2.46
N THR A 635 40.46 -17.64 -2.38
CA THR A 635 40.42 -19.10 -2.31
C THR A 635 39.83 -19.59 -0.98
N CYS A 636 38.56 -19.99 -0.95
CA CYS A 636 38.00 -21.00 -0.05
C CYS A 636 36.70 -21.58 -0.62
N ASP A 637 36.43 -22.84 -0.31
CA ASP A 637 35.45 -23.73 -0.97
C ASP A 637 34.01 -23.18 -1.10
N GLY A 638 33.46 -23.25 -2.33
CA GLY A 638 32.01 -23.21 -2.60
C GLY A 638 31.38 -21.83 -2.84
N ASN A 639 31.74 -21.13 -3.92
CA ASN A 639 31.06 -19.87 -4.31
C ASN A 639 29.64 -20.13 -4.85
N PHE A 640 28.64 -20.06 -3.98
CA PHE A 640 27.23 -19.92 -4.37
C PHE A 640 26.95 -18.45 -4.76
N MET A 641 26.22 -18.25 -5.85
CA MET A 641 25.84 -16.94 -6.39
C MET A 641 24.32 -16.73 -6.28
N SER A 642 23.89 -15.59 -5.76
CA SER A 642 22.50 -15.16 -5.63
C SER A 642 22.09 -14.25 -6.79
N GLU A 643 20.86 -14.41 -7.29
CA GLU A 643 20.24 -13.45 -8.22
C GLU A 643 19.76 -12.22 -7.43
N VAL A 644 20.26 -11.04 -7.74
CA VAL A 644 19.87 -9.76 -7.13
C VAL A 644 19.07 -8.94 -8.13
N ASN A 645 17.94 -8.41 -7.65
CA ASN A 645 17.00 -7.61 -8.46
C ASN A 645 16.68 -6.25 -7.86
N TYR A 646 16.96 -6.05 -6.57
CA TYR A 646 16.65 -4.82 -5.86
C TYR A 646 17.83 -4.39 -5.02
N VAL A 647 17.98 -3.07 -4.88
CA VAL A 647 18.98 -2.47 -4.02
C VAL A 647 18.31 -1.47 -3.10
N GLY A 648 18.65 -1.53 -1.83
CA GLY A 648 18.17 -0.60 -0.81
C GLY A 648 19.28 0.29 -0.27
N THR A 649 18.89 1.43 0.28
CA THR A 649 19.72 2.28 1.13
C THR A 649 18.95 2.56 2.40
N PHE A 650 19.60 2.44 3.54
CA PHE A 650 19.04 2.70 4.87
C PHE A 650 19.23 4.17 5.26
N THR A 651 18.50 4.61 6.28
CA THR A 651 18.50 6.00 6.78
C THR A 651 19.83 6.39 7.44
N ASP A 652 20.62 5.39 7.82
CA ASP A 652 21.99 5.52 8.27
C ASP A 652 23.01 5.45 7.11
N GLY A 653 22.52 5.42 5.86
CA GLY A 653 23.31 5.36 4.63
C GLY A 653 23.93 4.01 4.30
N GLU A 654 23.79 2.99 5.15
CA GLU A 654 24.17 1.62 4.79
C GLU A 654 23.33 1.12 3.61
N ARG A 655 23.87 0.18 2.83
CA ARG A 655 23.22 -0.32 1.62
C ARG A 655 22.84 -1.78 1.77
N ILE A 656 21.93 -2.28 0.95
CA ILE A 656 21.56 -3.70 0.95
C ILE A 656 21.26 -4.20 -0.45
N LEU A 657 21.81 -5.36 -0.79
CA LEU A 657 21.53 -6.07 -2.04
C LEU A 657 20.51 -7.15 -1.77
N PHE A 658 19.28 -7.00 -2.27
CA PHE A 658 18.23 -7.98 -2.03
C PHE A 658 18.27 -9.10 -3.06
N SER A 659 18.54 -10.31 -2.58
CA SER A 659 18.38 -11.49 -3.41
C SER A 659 16.91 -11.72 -3.74
N LYS A 660 16.65 -12.21 -4.95
CA LYS A 660 15.32 -12.32 -5.56
C LYS A 660 14.31 -13.12 -4.74
N TYR A 661 14.78 -14.08 -3.95
CA TYR A 661 13.93 -14.95 -3.13
C TYR A 661 14.05 -14.67 -1.63
N TYR A 662 14.76 -13.61 -1.24
CA TYR A 662 14.83 -13.18 0.14
C TYR A 662 13.46 -12.76 0.66
N SER A 663 13.30 -12.85 1.99
CA SER A 663 12.11 -12.41 2.69
C SER A 663 12.56 -11.60 3.89
N ALA A 664 12.45 -10.28 3.78
CA ALA A 664 12.86 -9.34 4.80
C ALA A 664 11.85 -9.35 5.95
N VAL A 665 12.36 -9.38 7.18
CA VAL A 665 11.55 -9.26 8.40
C VAL A 665 11.41 -7.78 8.73
N ILE A 666 10.18 -7.30 8.82
CA ILE A 666 9.84 -5.89 9.00
C ILE A 666 9.07 -5.72 10.29
N PHE A 667 9.52 -4.76 11.09
CA PHE A 667 8.82 -4.29 12.27
C PHE A 667 7.96 -3.08 11.89
N ASP A 668 6.68 -3.12 12.25
CA ASP A 668 5.77 -1.98 12.14
C ASP A 668 5.66 -1.31 13.52
N PRO A 669 6.22 -0.11 13.71
CA PRO A 669 6.16 0.60 14.99
C PRO A 669 4.75 1.03 15.39
N ASP A 670 3.85 1.27 14.41
CA ASP A 670 2.51 1.78 14.67
C ASP A 670 1.56 0.65 15.09
N SER A 671 1.73 -0.54 14.50
CA SER A 671 0.92 -1.72 14.83
C SER A 671 1.57 -2.64 15.87
N GLU A 672 2.84 -2.40 16.25
CA GLU A 672 3.64 -3.24 17.14
C GLU A 672 3.77 -4.71 16.67
N GLU A 673 3.63 -4.96 15.36
CA GLU A 673 3.69 -6.29 14.76
C GLU A 673 4.94 -6.49 13.90
N VAL A 674 5.34 -7.74 13.70
CA VAL A 674 6.43 -8.12 12.79
C VAL A 674 5.89 -8.98 11.66
N SER A 675 6.29 -8.67 10.42
CA SER A 675 5.86 -9.38 9.21
C SER A 675 7.03 -9.68 8.27
N GLU A 676 6.81 -10.60 7.33
CA GLU A 676 7.77 -10.93 6.27
C GLU A 676 7.30 -10.35 4.93
N LYS A 677 8.16 -9.56 4.25
CA LYS A 677 7.90 -9.07 2.88
C LYS A 677 9.00 -9.47 1.92
N SER A 678 8.61 -9.73 0.67
CA SER A 678 9.55 -9.92 -0.44
C SER A 678 10.09 -8.56 -0.92
N PRO A 679 11.29 -8.52 -1.56
CA PRO A 679 11.92 -7.27 -1.98
C PRO A 679 11.06 -6.37 -2.87
N ASP A 680 10.21 -6.94 -3.72
CA ASP A 680 9.27 -6.22 -4.59
C ASP A 680 8.14 -5.48 -3.83
N LYS A 681 7.96 -5.79 -2.54
CA LYS A 681 6.93 -5.20 -1.68
C LYS A 681 7.51 -4.29 -0.60
N LEU A 682 8.84 -4.15 -0.57
CA LEU A 682 9.50 -3.22 0.33
C LEU A 682 9.27 -1.79 -0.12
N LEU A 683 9.06 -0.92 0.86
CA LEU A 683 8.85 0.50 0.64
C LEU A 683 9.84 1.31 1.49
N PRO A 684 10.25 2.50 1.02
CA PRO A 684 10.91 3.47 1.89
C PRO A 684 10.09 3.72 3.16
N GLY A 685 10.75 3.68 4.32
CA GLY A 685 10.15 3.72 5.64
C GLY A 685 9.94 2.35 6.30
N ASP A 686 10.07 1.24 5.56
CA ASP A 686 10.03 -0.09 6.16
C ASP A 686 11.22 -0.27 7.12
N VAL A 687 10.96 -0.70 8.36
CA VAL A 687 12.00 -0.96 9.37
C VAL A 687 12.37 -2.44 9.33
N LEU A 688 13.52 -2.75 8.74
CA LEU A 688 14.02 -4.11 8.60
C LEU A 688 14.75 -4.55 9.87
N VAL A 689 14.54 -5.81 10.27
CA VAL A 689 15.17 -6.40 11.46
C VAL A 689 16.31 -7.33 11.01
N PHE A 690 17.53 -6.92 11.31
CA PHE A 690 18.76 -7.67 11.06
C PHE A 690 19.34 -8.28 12.32
N THR A 691 20.27 -9.21 12.15
CA THR A 691 21.16 -9.60 13.23
C THR A 691 22.47 -8.80 13.23
N LYS A 692 22.92 -8.25 14.38
CA LYS A 692 24.15 -7.45 14.50
C LYS A 692 25.39 -8.27 14.13
N ASN A 693 26.22 -7.68 13.27
CA ASN A 693 27.59 -8.11 12.96
C ASN A 693 27.73 -9.59 12.63
N ASP A 694 26.91 -10.12 11.73
CA ASP A 694 27.30 -11.34 11.03
C ASP A 694 27.03 -11.31 9.53
N ASP A 695 27.87 -12.07 8.81
CA ASP A 695 27.73 -12.34 7.38
C ASP A 695 26.53 -13.27 7.10
N TYR A 696 25.51 -13.30 7.98
CA TYR A 696 24.38 -14.21 7.85
C TYR A 696 23.32 -13.59 6.93
N THR A 697 23.30 -14.10 5.71
CA THR A 697 22.49 -13.56 4.61
C THR A 697 21.12 -14.22 4.48
N LYS A 698 20.73 -15.04 5.46
CA LYS A 698 19.42 -15.71 5.54
C LYS A 698 18.48 -14.98 6.51
N ASN A 699 17.20 -15.32 6.45
CA ASN A 699 16.17 -14.68 7.25
C ASN A 699 16.36 -14.97 8.75
N ILE A 700 16.19 -13.97 9.62
CA ILE A 700 16.37 -14.07 11.09
C ILE A 700 15.50 -15.15 11.73
N VAL A 701 14.32 -15.42 11.18
CA VAL A 701 13.44 -16.52 11.63
C VAL A 701 14.09 -17.88 11.38
N ASP A 702 14.81 -18.05 10.26
CA ASP A 702 15.56 -19.30 9.98
C ASP A 702 16.65 -19.50 11.05
N ARG A 703 17.43 -18.47 11.34
CA ARG A 703 18.48 -18.52 12.38
C ARG A 703 17.94 -18.86 13.76
N ILE A 704 16.87 -18.18 14.18
CA ILE A 704 16.24 -18.44 15.48
C ILE A 704 15.69 -19.87 15.52
N PHE A 705 15.09 -20.34 14.43
CA PHE A 705 14.61 -21.71 14.33
C PHE A 705 15.75 -22.73 14.45
N ASP A 706 16.88 -22.51 13.77
CA ASP A 706 18.07 -23.37 13.84
C ASP A 706 18.63 -23.40 15.27
N GLN A 707 18.79 -22.26 15.92
CA GLN A 707 19.28 -22.19 17.31
C GLN A 707 18.32 -22.84 18.31
N LEU A 708 17.01 -22.70 18.13
CA LEU A 708 16.01 -23.39 18.96
C LEU A 708 16.10 -24.91 18.79
N THR A 709 16.45 -25.37 17.58
CA THR A 709 16.68 -26.78 17.27
C THR A 709 17.97 -27.29 17.94
N GLU A 710 19.08 -26.58 17.80
CA GLU A 710 20.38 -26.93 18.38
C GLU A 710 20.34 -26.94 19.92
N SER A 711 19.68 -25.95 20.52
CA SER A 711 19.51 -25.83 21.97
C SER A 711 18.46 -26.78 22.56
N ARG A 712 17.79 -27.59 21.72
CA ARG A 712 16.69 -28.51 22.10
C ARG A 712 15.57 -27.84 22.90
N LYS A 713 15.31 -26.56 22.61
CA LYS A 713 14.23 -25.77 23.24
C LYS A 713 12.92 -25.81 22.45
N LEU A 714 12.88 -26.52 21.32
CA LEU A 714 11.66 -26.84 20.58
C LEU A 714 10.89 -27.98 21.23
N ASP A 715 9.55 -27.91 21.20
CA ASP A 715 8.68 -29.03 21.58
C ASP A 715 9.04 -30.30 20.77
N PRO A 716 9.01 -31.51 21.35
CA PRO A 716 9.39 -32.74 20.65
C PRO A 716 8.62 -32.96 19.34
N ASP A 717 7.33 -32.65 19.32
CA ASP A 717 6.48 -32.76 18.12
C ASP A 717 6.93 -31.81 16.99
N VAL A 718 7.47 -30.64 17.34
CA VAL A 718 7.99 -29.65 16.38
C VAL A 718 9.34 -30.10 15.82
N GLN A 719 10.18 -30.74 16.64
CA GLN A 719 11.46 -31.32 16.18
C GLN A 719 11.21 -32.45 15.18
N GLU A 720 10.26 -33.36 15.47
CA GLU A 720 9.88 -34.43 14.54
C GLU A 720 9.30 -33.87 13.24
N ALA A 721 8.43 -32.86 13.34
CA ALA A 721 7.89 -32.17 12.17
C ALA A 721 8.98 -31.47 11.35
N ALA A 722 10.03 -30.92 11.98
CA ALA A 722 11.12 -30.25 11.26
C ALA A 722 11.87 -31.23 10.36
N VAL A 723 12.22 -32.41 10.90
CA VAL A 723 12.88 -33.47 10.14
C VAL A 723 12.05 -33.85 8.91
N LYS A 724 10.74 -34.12 9.09
CA LYS A 724 9.85 -34.45 7.97
C LYS A 724 9.66 -33.31 6.97
N ALA A 725 9.55 -32.07 7.44
CA ALA A 725 9.29 -30.90 6.61
C ALA A 725 10.49 -30.49 5.74
N PHE A 726 11.72 -30.73 6.18
CA PHE A 726 12.91 -30.43 5.39
C PHE A 726 13.37 -31.61 4.51
N TYR A 727 13.02 -32.85 4.89
CA TYR A 727 13.42 -34.06 4.16
C TYR A 727 13.01 -34.03 2.67
N TRP A 728 11.78 -33.61 2.35
CA TRP A 728 11.31 -33.62 0.95
C TRP A 728 12.12 -32.68 0.04
N LYS A 729 12.65 -31.57 0.58
CA LYS A 729 13.48 -30.62 -0.18
C LYS A 729 14.82 -31.23 -0.54
N GLU A 730 15.48 -31.86 0.42
CA GLU A 730 16.77 -32.51 0.21
C GLU A 730 16.64 -33.60 -0.85
N ILE A 731 15.63 -34.45 -0.74
CA ILE A 731 15.38 -35.51 -1.72
C ILE A 731 15.10 -34.95 -3.12
N LEU A 732 14.35 -33.85 -3.24
CA LEU A 732 14.10 -33.22 -4.53
C LEU A 732 15.36 -32.54 -5.11
N ARG A 733 16.22 -31.98 -4.25
CA ARG A 733 17.51 -31.39 -4.63
C ARG A 733 18.48 -32.48 -5.11
N GLU A 734 18.65 -33.56 -4.34
CA GLU A 734 19.45 -34.72 -4.70
C GLU A 734 18.97 -35.34 -6.02
N TYR A 735 17.66 -35.50 -6.21
CA TYR A 735 17.10 -36.00 -7.47
C TYR A 735 17.46 -35.09 -8.65
N LYS A 736 17.37 -33.78 -8.48
CA LYS A 736 17.75 -32.80 -9.51
C LYS A 736 19.23 -32.93 -9.87
N GLU A 737 20.10 -33.02 -8.87
CA GLU A 737 21.56 -33.10 -9.04
C GLU A 737 21.98 -34.42 -9.68
N LYS A 738 21.48 -35.55 -9.19
CA LYS A 738 21.77 -36.89 -9.71
C LYS A 738 21.37 -37.08 -11.18
N ASN A 739 20.34 -36.37 -11.61
CA ASN A 739 19.84 -36.43 -12.99
C ASN A 739 20.27 -35.22 -13.84
N GLU A 740 21.16 -34.37 -13.33
CA GLU A 740 21.67 -33.15 -13.99
C GLU A 740 20.56 -32.25 -14.57
N LEU A 741 19.42 -32.17 -13.88
CA LEU A 741 18.23 -31.49 -14.38
C LEU A 741 18.32 -29.98 -14.14
N THR A 742 17.93 -29.21 -15.17
CA THR A 742 17.59 -27.79 -14.99
C THR A 742 16.27 -27.66 -14.22
N TYR A 743 16.03 -26.52 -13.58
CA TYR A 743 14.75 -26.24 -12.92
C TYR A 743 13.55 -26.39 -13.87
N THR A 744 13.73 -26.02 -15.14
CA THR A 744 12.70 -26.19 -16.18
C THR A 744 12.45 -27.66 -16.49
N ALA A 745 13.50 -28.48 -16.61
CA ALA A 745 13.35 -29.90 -16.85
C ALA A 745 12.66 -30.59 -15.68
N LEU A 746 13.01 -30.22 -14.44
CA LEU A 746 12.39 -30.75 -13.22
C LEU A 746 10.91 -30.38 -13.12
N ALA A 747 10.55 -29.11 -13.37
CA ALA A 747 9.15 -28.68 -13.40
C ALA A 747 8.34 -29.40 -14.48
N ASN A 748 8.92 -29.63 -15.65
CA ASN A 748 8.27 -30.40 -16.72
C ASN A 748 8.04 -31.87 -16.34
N GLN A 749 8.94 -32.50 -15.59
CA GLN A 749 8.74 -33.86 -15.09
C GLN A 749 7.61 -33.92 -14.05
N LEU A 750 7.56 -32.97 -13.11
CA LEU A 750 6.43 -32.85 -12.18
C LEU A 750 5.10 -32.59 -12.91
N LYS A 751 5.12 -31.79 -13.99
CA LYS A 751 3.94 -31.52 -14.81
C LYS A 751 3.39 -32.76 -15.49
N LYS A 752 4.25 -33.70 -15.92
CA LYS A 752 3.82 -35.02 -16.44
C LYS A 752 3.07 -35.85 -15.40
N LEU A 753 3.31 -35.63 -14.12
CA LEU A 753 2.59 -36.25 -13.00
C LEU A 753 1.35 -35.45 -12.57
N GLY A 754 0.91 -34.50 -13.40
CA GLY A 754 -0.29 -33.68 -13.17
C GLY A 754 -0.05 -32.47 -12.27
N SER A 755 1.19 -32.06 -12.04
CA SER A 755 1.51 -30.86 -11.27
C SER A 755 1.27 -29.58 -12.08
N ARG A 756 0.84 -28.51 -11.40
CA ARG A 756 0.70 -27.16 -12.00
C ARG A 756 1.88 -26.25 -11.72
N LEU A 757 2.93 -26.77 -11.09
CA LEU A 757 4.11 -25.99 -10.71
C LEU A 757 4.81 -25.41 -11.93
N GLN A 758 5.13 -24.13 -11.85
CA GLN A 758 5.94 -23.44 -12.85
C GLN A 758 7.43 -23.57 -12.51
N THR A 759 8.29 -23.41 -13.51
CA THR A 759 9.76 -23.40 -13.34
C THR A 759 10.20 -22.47 -12.21
N ILE A 760 9.59 -21.29 -12.12
CA ILE A 760 9.93 -20.29 -11.10
C ILE A 760 9.59 -20.78 -9.69
N THR A 761 8.49 -21.53 -9.51
CA THR A 761 8.08 -22.08 -8.22
C THR A 761 9.05 -23.17 -7.74
N VAL A 762 9.45 -24.07 -8.64
CA VAL A 762 10.42 -25.13 -8.31
C VAL A 762 11.78 -24.54 -7.97
N ARG A 763 12.21 -23.53 -8.74
CA ARG A 763 13.45 -22.80 -8.46
C ARG A 763 13.39 -22.08 -7.11
N GLN A 764 12.29 -21.41 -6.81
CA GLN A 764 12.09 -20.72 -5.54
C GLN A 764 12.09 -21.70 -4.36
N TRP A 765 11.62 -22.94 -4.50
CA TRP A 765 11.67 -23.91 -3.40
C TRP A 765 13.06 -24.42 -3.05
N LEU A 766 13.89 -24.61 -4.09
CA LEU A 766 15.19 -25.25 -3.99
C LEU A 766 16.36 -24.26 -3.84
N ALA A 767 16.11 -22.96 -4.04
CA ALA A 767 17.11 -21.92 -3.77
C ALA A 767 17.47 -21.87 -2.29
N ASP A 768 18.75 -21.71 -1.97
CA ASP A 768 19.26 -21.82 -0.59
C ASP A 768 18.83 -20.67 0.33
N GLU A 769 18.48 -19.52 -0.25
CA GLU A 769 17.95 -18.34 0.46
C GLU A 769 16.43 -18.42 0.70
N SER A 770 15.77 -19.47 0.22
CA SER A 770 14.32 -19.61 0.29
C SER A 770 13.85 -20.19 1.62
N HIS A 771 13.18 -19.35 2.39
CA HIS A 771 12.47 -19.72 3.61
C HIS A 771 11.18 -20.55 3.38
N ILE A 772 10.82 -20.88 2.13
CA ILE A 772 9.58 -21.60 1.84
C ILE A 772 9.65 -23.01 2.41
N VAL A 773 8.89 -23.29 3.47
CA VAL A 773 8.89 -24.60 4.15
C VAL A 773 8.44 -25.76 3.23
N GLY A 774 7.45 -25.53 2.37
CA GLY A 774 7.03 -26.53 1.39
C GLY A 774 5.72 -26.24 0.65
N PRO A 775 5.16 -27.23 -0.07
CA PRO A 775 3.95 -27.07 -0.88
C PRO A 775 2.69 -26.82 -0.04
N ARG A 776 1.74 -26.04 -0.56
CA ARG A 776 0.45 -25.76 0.09
C ARG A 776 -0.63 -26.82 -0.19
N ASP A 777 -0.32 -27.83 -1.00
CA ASP A 777 -1.21 -28.92 -1.38
C ASP A 777 -0.51 -30.26 -1.16
N ALA A 778 -1.14 -31.15 -0.39
CA ALA A 778 -0.64 -32.50 -0.11
C ALA A 778 -0.36 -33.29 -1.39
N LYS A 779 -1.19 -33.08 -2.43
CA LYS A 779 -1.01 -33.73 -3.74
C LYS A 779 0.34 -33.43 -4.38
N THR A 780 0.93 -32.27 -4.05
CA THR A 780 2.24 -31.90 -4.59
C THR A 780 3.37 -32.71 -3.92
N ILE A 781 3.25 -33.00 -2.63
CA ILE A 781 4.19 -33.90 -1.95
C ILE A 781 4.06 -35.32 -2.51
N GLU A 782 2.85 -35.81 -2.79
CA GLU A 782 2.66 -37.10 -3.47
C GLU A 782 3.33 -37.14 -4.85
N GLN A 783 3.25 -36.05 -5.62
CA GLN A 783 3.88 -35.94 -6.93
C GLN A 783 5.40 -35.95 -6.82
N ILE A 784 5.96 -35.29 -5.82
CA ILE A 784 7.39 -35.30 -5.53
C ILE A 784 7.83 -36.72 -5.13
N ALA A 785 7.09 -37.38 -4.23
CA ALA A 785 7.35 -38.76 -3.83
C ALA A 785 7.34 -39.72 -5.03
N LYS A 786 6.35 -39.58 -5.92
CA LYS A 786 6.27 -40.36 -7.18
C LYS A 786 7.38 -40.03 -8.16
N LEU A 787 7.92 -38.82 -8.15
CA LEU A 787 9.02 -38.44 -9.03
C LEU A 787 10.35 -39.01 -8.52
N THR A 788 10.62 -38.84 -7.23
CA THR A 788 11.90 -39.20 -6.61
C THR A 788 11.98 -40.68 -6.28
N GLN A 789 10.84 -41.38 -6.21
CA GLN A 789 10.73 -42.78 -5.79
C GLN A 789 11.35 -43.03 -4.41
N ASP A 790 11.36 -42.01 -3.55
CA ASP A 790 11.90 -42.10 -2.20
C ASP A 790 10.95 -42.90 -1.29
N PRO A 791 11.45 -43.94 -0.59
CA PRO A 791 10.61 -44.85 0.18
C PRO A 791 9.95 -44.18 1.41
N TYR A 792 10.57 -43.14 1.98
CA TYR A 792 10.03 -42.45 3.16
C TYR A 792 8.91 -41.48 2.76
N LEU A 793 9.11 -40.70 1.70
CA LEU A 793 8.08 -39.80 1.15
C LEU A 793 6.89 -40.59 0.60
N LEU A 794 7.11 -41.75 -0.03
CA LEU A 794 6.03 -42.60 -0.54
C LEU A 794 5.20 -43.25 0.59
N ALA A 795 5.83 -43.55 1.73
CA ALA A 795 5.17 -44.19 2.86
C ALA A 795 4.21 -43.24 3.60
N ASP A 796 4.52 -41.95 3.69
CA ASP A 796 3.74 -40.96 4.46
C ASP A 796 3.66 -39.55 3.80
N PRO A 797 3.12 -39.39 2.57
CA PRO A 797 3.03 -38.07 1.92
C PRO A 797 2.25 -37.03 2.75
N GLU A 798 1.17 -37.47 3.40
CA GLU A 798 0.31 -36.61 4.21
C GLU A 798 1.02 -36.14 5.49
N GLY A 799 1.78 -37.02 6.16
CA GLY A 799 2.57 -36.63 7.32
C GLY A 799 3.68 -35.64 7.00
N HIS A 800 4.30 -35.74 5.82
CA HIS A 800 5.24 -34.71 5.34
C HIS A 800 4.54 -33.37 5.04
N PHE A 801 3.32 -33.39 4.51
CA PHE A 801 2.52 -32.19 4.29
C PHE A 801 2.08 -31.51 5.60
N GLU A 802 1.56 -32.28 6.56
CA GLU A 802 1.17 -31.77 7.88
C GLU A 802 2.39 -31.30 8.67
N ALA A 803 3.54 -31.96 8.55
CA ALA A 803 4.80 -31.47 9.10
C ALA A 803 5.16 -30.07 8.55
N CYS A 804 5.04 -29.85 7.23
CA CYS A 804 5.23 -28.52 6.63
C CYS A 804 4.25 -27.48 7.21
N ARG A 805 3.00 -27.87 7.53
CA ARG A 805 2.00 -27.00 8.15
C ARG A 805 2.39 -26.63 9.59
N THR A 806 2.84 -27.59 10.38
CA THR A 806 3.33 -27.38 11.74
C THR A 806 4.51 -26.42 11.77
N ILE A 807 5.49 -26.60 10.87
CA ILE A 807 6.65 -25.70 10.79
C ILE A 807 6.23 -24.28 10.36
N ARG A 808 5.33 -24.11 9.39
CA ARG A 808 4.79 -22.77 9.04
C ARG A 808 4.06 -22.10 10.22
N TYR A 809 3.34 -22.88 11.02
CA TYR A 809 2.69 -22.34 12.23
C TYR A 809 3.74 -21.89 13.25
N TYR A 810 4.78 -22.69 13.49
CA TYR A 810 5.82 -22.35 14.44
C TYR A 810 6.67 -21.15 14.01
N ARG A 811 6.97 -21.01 12.72
CA ARG A 811 7.64 -19.81 12.17
C ARG A 811 6.83 -18.53 12.44
N ARG A 812 5.50 -18.57 12.28
CA ARG A 812 4.63 -17.44 12.63
C ARG A 812 4.67 -17.14 14.14
N LYS A 813 4.81 -18.17 14.97
CA LYS A 813 5.00 -17.99 16.41
C LYS A 813 6.34 -17.30 16.71
N ILE A 814 7.41 -17.65 16.01
CA ILE A 814 8.71 -16.96 16.13
C ILE A 814 8.58 -15.48 15.78
N LEU A 815 7.90 -15.13 14.68
CA LEU A 815 7.65 -13.72 14.32
C LEU A 815 6.91 -12.96 15.44
N ALA A 816 5.89 -13.57 16.04
CA ALA A 816 5.18 -12.98 17.18
C ALA A 816 6.07 -12.82 18.41
N LEU A 817 6.98 -13.77 18.67
CA LEU A 817 7.96 -13.67 19.76
C LEU A 817 9.02 -12.60 19.49
N ILE A 818 9.42 -12.38 18.23
CA ILE A 818 10.32 -11.28 17.84
C ILE A 818 9.63 -9.94 18.11
N ALA A 819 8.38 -9.77 17.67
CA ALA A 819 7.59 -8.56 17.95
C ALA A 819 7.50 -8.31 19.46
N GLN A 820 7.14 -9.33 20.23
CA GLN A 820 7.08 -9.25 21.68
C GLN A 820 8.43 -8.85 22.29
N ALA A 821 9.54 -9.44 21.85
CA ALA A 821 10.87 -9.13 22.36
C ALA A 821 11.30 -7.68 22.06
N ILE A 822 10.96 -7.15 20.86
CA ILE A 822 11.21 -5.75 20.51
C ILE A 822 10.43 -4.80 21.44
N ASN A 823 9.14 -5.09 21.70
CA ASN A 823 8.29 -4.25 22.54
C ASN A 823 8.60 -4.36 24.04
N ASP A 824 8.91 -5.56 24.54
CA ASP A 824 9.28 -5.79 25.94
C ASP A 824 10.62 -5.11 26.29
N LYS A 825 11.53 -4.97 25.31
CA LYS A 825 12.76 -4.16 25.42
C LYS A 825 12.47 -2.66 25.61
N LEU A 826 11.51 -2.10 24.85
CA LEU A 826 11.07 -0.71 25.04
C LEU A 826 10.43 -0.49 26.43
N SER A 827 9.95 -1.56 27.06
CA SER A 827 9.26 -1.55 28.36
C SER A 827 10.08 -2.05 29.56
N ASN A 828 11.38 -2.39 29.39
CA ASN A 828 12.27 -2.97 30.42
C ASN A 828 11.71 -4.23 31.14
N LYS A 829 11.13 -5.18 30.40
CA LYS A 829 10.65 -6.46 30.96
C LYS A 829 11.60 -7.62 30.63
N GLU A 830 11.97 -8.42 31.63
CA GLU A 830 12.84 -9.58 31.44
C GLU A 830 12.05 -10.87 31.12
N PRO A 831 12.59 -11.77 30.28
CA PRO A 831 11.95 -13.04 29.93
C PRO A 831 12.03 -14.08 31.06
N ALA A 832 11.10 -15.04 31.06
CA ALA A 832 11.14 -16.18 31.98
C ALA A 832 12.31 -17.14 31.61
N PRO A 833 13.17 -17.54 32.58
CA PRO A 833 14.34 -18.39 32.33
C PRO A 833 13.97 -19.75 31.71
N GLY A 834 14.73 -20.19 30.71
CA GLY A 834 14.59 -21.50 30.06
C GLY A 834 13.48 -21.62 29.00
N SER A 835 12.78 -20.53 28.66
CA SER A 835 11.71 -20.53 27.65
C SER A 835 12.22 -20.38 26.21
N ALA A 836 11.41 -20.75 25.21
CA ALA A 836 11.69 -20.41 23.80
C ALA A 836 11.73 -18.88 23.57
N PHE A 837 11.00 -18.12 24.41
CA PHE A 837 11.02 -16.66 24.40
C PHE A 837 12.36 -16.11 24.89
N GLU A 838 13.04 -16.75 25.86
CA GLU A 838 14.39 -16.35 26.29
C GLU A 838 15.38 -16.39 25.12
N VAL A 839 15.34 -17.41 24.25
CA VAL A 839 16.23 -17.48 23.07
C VAL A 839 15.91 -16.37 22.07
N VAL A 840 14.63 -16.13 21.82
CA VAL A 840 14.20 -15.05 20.90
C VAL A 840 14.58 -13.69 21.48
N TYR A 841 14.36 -13.49 22.78
CA TYR A 841 14.71 -12.28 23.52
C TYR A 841 16.23 -12.07 23.53
N GLU A 842 17.04 -13.10 23.81
CA GLU A 842 18.51 -13.02 23.73
C GLU A 842 19.04 -12.72 22.32
N ASN A 843 18.40 -13.24 21.26
CA ASN A 843 18.75 -12.87 19.88
C ASN A 843 18.36 -11.43 19.57
N VAL A 844 17.27 -10.94 20.12
CA VAL A 844 16.86 -9.52 19.99
C VAL A 844 17.74 -8.60 20.86
N ASP A 845 18.17 -9.06 22.04
CA ASP A 845 18.94 -8.32 23.06
C ASP A 845 20.43 -8.26 22.74
N ARG A 846 21.04 -9.39 22.36
CA ARG A 846 22.46 -9.45 21.94
C ARG A 846 22.68 -9.02 20.50
N LEU A 847 21.67 -9.15 19.64
CA LEU A 847 21.91 -9.30 18.22
C LEU A 847 20.88 -8.69 17.28
N SER A 848 19.90 -7.83 17.62
CA SER A 848 19.07 -7.20 16.56
C SER A 848 19.43 -5.73 16.28
N GLU A 849 19.67 -5.42 15.00
CA GLU A 849 19.75 -4.05 14.50
C GLU A 849 18.52 -3.79 13.63
N THR A 850 17.76 -2.75 13.97
CA THR A 850 16.60 -2.31 13.19
C THR A 850 17.03 -1.17 12.29
N LEU A 851 17.09 -1.40 10.98
CA LEU A 851 17.45 -0.38 10.01
C LEU A 851 16.24 0.02 9.18
N GLU A 852 15.95 1.31 9.15
CA GLU A 852 14.87 1.85 8.34
C GLU A 852 15.36 2.12 6.92
N LEU A 853 14.64 1.59 5.94
CA LEU A 853 14.93 1.73 4.52
C LEU A 853 14.63 3.16 4.06
N ASP A 854 15.63 3.92 3.62
CA ASP A 854 15.48 5.27 3.05
C ASP A 854 15.06 5.22 1.58
N ASN A 855 15.60 4.27 0.82
CA ASN A 855 15.25 4.08 -0.58
C ASN A 855 15.34 2.60 -1.00
N ILE A 856 14.59 2.23 -2.04
CA ILE A 856 14.73 0.96 -2.73
C ILE A 856 14.51 1.15 -4.23
N SER A 857 15.43 0.61 -5.03
CA SER A 857 15.38 0.63 -6.47
C SER A 857 15.45 -0.78 -7.04
N ARG A 858 14.76 -0.98 -8.17
CA ARG A 858 14.86 -2.21 -8.95
C ARG A 858 15.98 -2.06 -9.97
N LEU A 859 16.73 -3.14 -10.18
CA LEU A 859 17.75 -3.20 -11.22
C LEU A 859 17.12 -3.47 -12.59
N ASP A 860 17.68 -2.82 -13.61
CA ASP A 860 17.28 -3.02 -15.01
C ASP A 860 17.51 -4.47 -15.46
N GLU A 861 18.56 -5.11 -14.95
CA GLU A 861 18.92 -6.50 -15.21
C GLU A 861 19.18 -7.26 -13.90
N THR A 862 18.84 -8.55 -13.88
CA THR A 862 19.19 -9.44 -12.75
C THR A 862 20.70 -9.67 -12.74
N VAL A 863 21.34 -9.37 -11.62
CA VAL A 863 22.80 -9.52 -11.45
C VAL A 863 23.09 -10.69 -10.51
N SER A 864 24.09 -11.51 -10.84
CA SER A 864 24.56 -12.59 -9.96
C SER A 864 25.66 -12.06 -9.05
N ILE A 865 25.45 -12.16 -7.73
CA ILE A 865 26.38 -11.66 -6.70
C ILE A 865 26.70 -12.80 -5.72
N ASN A 866 27.88 -12.77 -5.10
CA ASN A 866 28.22 -13.73 -4.06
C ASN A 866 27.23 -13.65 -2.88
N ASN A 867 26.80 -14.81 -2.38
CA ASN A 867 25.86 -14.94 -1.27
C ASN A 867 26.29 -14.20 0.01
N ASN A 868 27.58 -13.89 0.20
CA ASN A 868 28.08 -13.16 1.36
C ASN A 868 27.88 -11.64 1.29
N MET A 869 27.46 -11.09 0.13
CA MET A 869 27.23 -9.66 -0.08
C MET A 869 25.74 -9.31 -0.22
N VAL A 870 24.82 -10.27 -0.04
CA VAL A 870 23.38 -10.05 -0.21
C VAL A 870 22.65 -10.13 1.13
N ASN A 871 21.47 -9.51 1.21
CA ASN A 871 20.51 -9.63 2.33
C ASN A 871 21.04 -9.21 3.71
N ARG A 872 22.17 -8.51 3.76
CA ARG A 872 22.73 -7.88 4.95
C ARG A 872 23.01 -6.40 4.67
N PRO A 873 23.08 -5.56 5.71
CA PRO A 873 23.60 -4.21 5.57
C PRO A 873 25.07 -4.24 5.13
N ILE A 874 25.41 -3.37 4.19
CA ILE A 874 26.74 -3.22 3.58
C ILE A 874 27.19 -1.81 3.90
N THR A 875 28.32 -1.71 4.60
CA THR A 875 28.93 -0.43 4.97
C THR A 875 29.62 0.21 3.76
N ASP A 876 29.76 1.54 3.75
CA ASP A 876 30.49 2.22 2.67
C ASP A 876 31.94 1.69 2.52
N SER A 877 32.61 1.32 3.62
CA SER A 877 33.94 0.71 3.58
C SER A 877 34.00 -0.62 2.81
N GLU A 878 32.92 -1.40 2.80
CA GLU A 878 32.81 -2.65 2.04
C GLU A 878 32.41 -2.42 0.57
N VAL A 879 31.89 -1.24 0.24
CA VAL A 879 31.54 -0.84 -1.13
C VAL A 879 32.74 -0.31 -1.91
N PHE A 880 33.74 0.24 -1.21
CA PHE A 880 34.94 0.83 -1.81
C PHE A 880 36.21 -0.07 -1.71
N MET A 881 36.10 -1.27 -1.13
CA MET A 881 37.10 -2.35 -1.25
C MET A 881 36.85 -3.18 -2.50
#